data_AF-A0A6I8RWZ1-F1
#
_entry.id   AF-A0A6I8RWZ1-F1
#
_cell.length_a   1.000
_cell.length_b   1.000
_cell.length_c   1.000
_cell.angle_alpha   90.00
_cell.angle_beta   90.00
_cell.angle_gamma   90.00
#
_symmetry.space_group_name_H-M   'P 1'
#
loop_
_entity.id
_entity.type
_entity.pdbx_description
1 polymer ?
#
loop_
_entity_poly.entity_id
_entity_poly.type
_entity_poly.pdbx_seq_one_letter_code
_entity_poly.pdbx_strand_id
1 'polypeptide(L)'
;MVSLLAGEPFDPTFGFSSAGSNIICSLVFGDRFDYRNPEFLNLLYLINNSWHLMSSTWGQLLFVFPKIMQLIPGPHKKIYKNYLKLGAFVAKRLKMNKETLDPNNPRDFIDCFLIKIQQEKKNPDSHFNYETMLKTTVNVFFAGTETVGSTLRYGFLILLKHPEVEEKVQGEIDKVIGRNRSPCMDDRSKMPYTEAVIYEILRFADIVPMSVPHTVTRDIEFRGYTLPKGLNIMPLICTSQYDVTKFNNPASFDPAHFLDENMDFKKNEGFMAFSAGLEMFGVNSYTLVLVSICLIYMYLLHKQKGNLPPGPQGLPIWGNLHQLDTKDLVKSLGDMSKIYGPVFTIHLGPKPNVVLYGYKAVKEALVEQADIFSGRGEFKVVHRFTKGNGLVFSNGEKWKTLRRFALTTLRNFGMGKRGVEERIKEEAQFLMEAFKHTNQNPFDPTFFLSRAVSNVICSIVFGDRFDYGDKRFLMLLSLINESFQLMSSQWGMFYNIFPGVMKYLPGPHNQIFQNFEKIKLFLLEMLKRHEETFQQDSPRDLMDCFLLEIKKENGKPLSHFNIETLVMTSFTLFFGGTETVSTTLRYGILILMKYTNITEKIQEEIDTVIGKDRFPTMDDRSRMPYTDAVIHEIQRFASIIPLSLPHSVTQDTYFRGYKLPKGTNVIPVLSSVHTDPTKYKEPQGFNPHNFLDENNQFKNNEAFMPFSSGKRICIGESLARMELFIFFSTLLQNFTLQPTQNPERIDLKPRISGVGNVPTPYQLCAFPR
;
A
#
# COMPACT_ATOMS: atom_id res chain seq x y z
N MET A 1 16.84 -11.83 34.43
CA MET A 1 17.63 -12.10 35.65
C MET A 1 18.51 -13.29 35.35
N VAL A 2 19.82 -13.09 35.25
CA VAL A 2 20.77 -14.15 34.88
C VAL A 2 20.93 -15.09 36.06
N SER A 3 20.32 -16.28 35.97
CA SER A 3 20.58 -17.39 36.89
C SER A 3 21.89 -18.05 36.45
N LEU A 4 22.96 -17.89 37.23
CA LEU A 4 24.18 -18.70 37.13
C LEU A 4 24.06 -19.87 38.11
N LEU A 5 22.98 -20.65 38.03
CA LEU A 5 22.82 -21.90 38.76
C LEU A 5 23.35 -23.04 37.91
N ALA A 6 24.10 -23.96 38.52
CA ALA A 6 24.59 -25.16 37.83
C ALA A 6 23.40 -25.97 37.29
N GLY A 7 23.37 -26.19 35.97
CA GLY A 7 22.33 -26.98 35.29
C GLY A 7 21.22 -26.18 34.59
N GLU A 8 21.16 -24.85 34.74
CA GLU A 8 20.18 -24.01 34.04
C GLU A 8 20.72 -23.47 32.68
N PRO A 9 19.85 -23.24 31.68
CA PRO A 9 20.26 -22.60 30.41
C PRO A 9 20.85 -21.21 30.64
N PHE A 10 22.10 -21.00 30.21
CA PHE A 10 22.79 -19.71 30.28
C PHE A 10 22.36 -18.81 29.10
N ASP A 11 21.88 -17.60 29.39
CA ASP A 11 21.68 -16.56 28.36
C ASP A 11 22.99 -15.80 28.11
N PRO A 12 23.67 -16.05 26.97
CA PRO A 12 24.96 -15.43 26.68
C PRO A 12 24.86 -13.94 26.36
N THR A 13 23.65 -13.41 26.12
CA THR A 13 23.42 -12.00 25.77
C THR A 13 23.87 -11.04 26.87
N PHE A 14 23.45 -11.31 28.11
CA PHE A 14 23.81 -10.48 29.26
C PHE A 14 25.10 -10.95 29.94
N GLY A 15 25.38 -12.26 29.92
CA GLY A 15 26.56 -12.81 30.59
C GLY A 15 27.88 -12.24 30.05
N PHE A 16 28.11 -12.31 28.74
CA PHE A 16 29.37 -11.83 28.15
C PHE A 16 29.48 -10.30 28.12
N SER A 17 28.37 -9.60 27.89
CA SER A 17 28.33 -8.13 27.94
C SER A 17 28.61 -7.59 29.35
N SER A 18 28.23 -8.32 30.40
CA SER A 18 28.52 -7.93 31.79
C SER A 18 30.02 -7.89 32.09
N ALA A 19 30.79 -8.84 31.58
CA ALA A 19 32.23 -8.88 31.79
C ALA A 19 32.93 -7.69 31.13
N GLY A 20 32.63 -7.42 29.85
CA GLY A 20 33.18 -6.27 29.13
C GLY A 20 32.79 -4.94 29.77
N SER A 21 31.50 -4.77 30.12
CA SER A 21 31.00 -3.55 30.76
C SER A 21 31.65 -3.30 32.14
N ASN A 22 31.87 -4.34 32.95
CA ASN A 22 32.52 -4.17 34.26
C ASN A 22 34.01 -3.80 34.15
N ILE A 23 34.70 -4.23 33.09
CA ILE A 23 36.06 -3.74 32.81
C ILE A 23 36.01 -2.24 32.52
N ILE A 24 35.08 -1.80 31.66
CA ILE A 24 34.89 -0.38 31.37
C ILE A 24 34.49 0.40 32.63
N CYS A 25 33.56 -0.08 33.45
CA CYS A 25 33.22 0.54 34.73
C CYS A 25 34.46 0.72 35.62
N SER A 26 35.33 -0.30 35.72
CA SER A 26 36.52 -0.20 36.56
C SER A 26 37.53 0.84 36.05
N LEU A 27 37.64 1.00 34.73
CA LEU A 27 38.53 1.99 34.11
C LEU A 27 37.94 3.41 34.17
N VAL A 28 36.62 3.53 34.09
CA VAL A 28 35.93 4.81 33.94
C VAL A 28 35.48 5.40 35.27
N PHE A 29 35.00 4.56 36.20
CA PHE A 29 34.43 4.95 37.49
C PHE A 29 35.25 4.49 38.69
N GLY A 30 36.33 3.73 38.47
CA GLY A 30 37.13 3.15 39.55
C GLY A 30 36.40 2.06 40.36
N ASP A 31 35.23 1.60 39.91
CA ASP A 31 34.40 0.62 40.61
C ASP A 31 33.86 -0.50 39.70
N ARG A 32 33.38 -1.57 40.34
CA ARG A 32 32.75 -2.72 39.67
C ARG A 32 31.37 -2.95 40.26
N PHE A 33 30.47 -3.47 39.43
CA PHE A 33 29.12 -3.83 39.85
C PHE A 33 28.98 -5.35 39.99
N ASP A 34 28.21 -5.77 41.00
CA ASP A 34 27.68 -7.13 41.06
C ASP A 34 26.85 -7.41 39.79
N TYR A 35 26.99 -8.61 39.21
CA TYR A 35 26.32 -8.97 37.96
C TYR A 35 24.79 -9.00 38.07
N ARG A 36 24.25 -9.04 39.30
CA ARG A 36 22.82 -8.96 39.62
C ARG A 36 22.37 -7.55 40.00
N ASN A 37 23.29 -6.58 40.07
CA ASN A 37 22.96 -5.20 40.42
C ASN A 37 21.93 -4.62 39.42
N PRO A 38 20.75 -4.14 39.88
CA PRO A 38 19.71 -3.64 38.99
C PRO A 38 20.12 -2.42 38.16
N GLU A 39 20.96 -1.53 38.71
CA GLU A 39 21.45 -0.33 38.02
C GLU A 39 22.39 -0.72 36.87
N PHE A 40 23.25 -1.71 37.11
CA PHE A 40 24.16 -2.27 36.11
C PHE A 40 23.43 -3.05 35.02
N LEU A 41 22.45 -3.87 35.38
CA LEU A 41 21.62 -4.59 34.40
C LEU A 41 20.82 -3.62 33.52
N ASN A 42 20.34 -2.51 34.10
CA ASN A 42 19.66 -1.47 33.33
C ASN A 42 20.63 -0.73 32.39
N LEU A 43 21.88 -0.47 32.82
CA LEU A 43 22.92 0.07 31.94
C LEU A 43 23.15 -0.84 30.72
N LEU A 44 23.35 -2.15 30.95
CA LEU A 44 23.53 -3.14 29.89
C LEU A 44 22.33 -3.19 28.95
N TYR A 45 21.11 -3.18 29.49
CA TYR A 45 19.88 -3.16 28.70
C TYR A 45 19.81 -1.92 27.80
N LEU A 46 20.17 -0.73 28.30
CA LEU A 46 20.16 0.49 27.51
C LEU A 46 21.17 0.44 26.37
N ILE A 47 22.37 -0.08 26.61
CA ILE A 47 23.42 -0.24 25.59
C ILE A 47 22.97 -1.23 24.52
N ASN A 48 22.56 -2.43 24.93
CA ASN A 48 22.18 -3.51 24.02
C ASN A 48 20.95 -3.15 23.17
N ASN A 49 19.92 -2.57 23.77
CA ASN A 49 18.72 -2.13 23.05
C ASN A 49 19.04 -1.00 22.06
N SER A 50 19.91 -0.07 22.44
CA SER A 50 20.35 1.01 21.53
C SER A 50 21.14 0.45 20.36
N TRP A 51 22.03 -0.53 20.60
CA TRP A 51 22.76 -1.22 19.54
C TRP A 51 21.83 -1.94 18.56
N HIS A 52 20.88 -2.74 19.06
CA HIS A 52 19.89 -3.40 18.20
C HIS A 52 19.07 -2.41 17.36
N LEU A 53 18.65 -1.29 17.96
CA LEU A 53 17.90 -0.27 17.23
C LEU A 53 18.77 0.45 16.19
N MET A 54 20.03 0.74 16.49
CA MET A 54 20.98 1.34 15.54
C MET A 54 21.27 0.41 14.36
N SER A 55 21.40 -0.90 14.61
CA SER A 55 21.62 -1.92 13.58
C SER A 55 20.36 -2.30 12.78
N SER A 56 19.17 -1.87 13.24
CA SER A 56 17.91 -2.10 12.52
C SER A 56 17.76 -1.18 11.30
N THR A 57 16.83 -1.51 10.40
CA THR A 57 16.45 -0.64 9.26
C THR A 57 16.09 0.78 9.72
N TRP A 58 15.44 0.92 10.88
CA TRP A 58 15.10 2.22 11.45
C TRP A 58 16.33 3.01 11.90
N GLY A 59 17.34 2.33 12.45
CA GLY A 59 18.62 2.93 12.82
C GLY A 59 19.41 3.36 11.59
N GLN A 60 19.51 2.49 10.58
CA GLN A 60 20.16 2.81 9.30
C GLN A 60 19.50 4.03 8.63
N LEU A 61 18.16 4.08 8.58
CA LEU A 61 17.44 5.24 8.08
C LEU A 61 17.70 6.51 8.93
N LEU A 62 17.82 6.38 10.25
CA LEU A 62 18.20 7.49 11.12
C LEU A 62 19.62 7.99 10.81
N PHE A 63 20.57 7.10 10.54
CA PHE A 63 21.94 7.49 10.14
C PHE A 63 21.97 8.19 8.78
N VAL A 64 21.22 7.70 7.81
CA VAL A 64 21.20 8.26 6.45
C VAL A 64 20.38 9.57 6.39
N PHE A 65 19.27 9.66 7.13
CA PHE A 65 18.32 10.78 7.08
C PHE A 65 17.98 11.34 8.47
N PRO A 66 18.95 11.81 9.27
CA PRO A 66 18.72 12.16 10.67
C PRO A 66 17.64 13.23 10.87
N LYS A 67 17.63 14.27 10.03
CA LYS A 67 16.65 15.37 10.11
C LYS A 67 15.23 14.93 9.76
N ILE A 68 15.06 14.05 8.78
CA ILE A 68 13.74 13.54 8.36
C ILE A 68 13.22 12.58 9.42
N MET A 69 14.08 11.70 9.90
CA MET A 69 13.71 10.68 10.88
C MET A 69 13.32 11.30 12.24
N GLN A 70 13.79 12.50 12.58
CA GLN A 70 13.26 13.22 13.76
C GLN A 70 11.74 13.48 13.68
N LEU A 71 11.22 13.74 12.48
CA LEU A 71 9.80 14.04 12.24
C LEU A 71 8.95 12.77 12.16
N ILE A 72 9.51 11.66 11.67
CA ILE A 72 8.79 10.41 11.46
C ILE A 72 8.61 9.65 12.79
N PRO A 73 7.38 9.26 13.18
CA PRO A 73 7.18 8.40 14.34
C PRO A 73 7.75 7.00 14.08
N GLY A 74 8.47 6.43 15.05
CA GLY A 74 9.05 5.10 14.90
C GLY A 74 9.93 4.68 16.08
N PRO A 75 10.38 3.41 16.09
CA PRO A 75 11.18 2.84 17.17
C PRO A 75 12.56 3.51 17.33
N HIS A 76 13.11 4.12 16.27
CA HIS A 76 14.37 4.89 16.32
C HIS A 76 14.32 6.07 17.31
N LYS A 77 13.13 6.62 17.61
CA LYS A 77 13.00 7.66 18.66
C LYS A 77 13.41 7.16 20.04
N LYS A 78 13.42 5.84 20.27
CA LYS A 78 13.95 5.24 21.52
C LYS A 78 15.47 5.38 21.62
N ILE A 79 16.22 5.47 20.52
CA ILE A 79 17.68 5.63 20.53
C ILE A 79 18.05 6.92 21.28
N TYR A 80 17.43 8.04 20.93
CA TYR A 80 17.64 9.32 21.63
C TYR A 80 17.25 9.25 23.10
N LYS A 81 16.10 8.60 23.42
CA LYS A 81 15.66 8.43 24.81
C LYS A 81 16.64 7.59 25.62
N ASN A 82 17.19 6.52 25.05
CA ASN A 82 18.17 5.66 25.69
C ASN A 82 19.49 6.40 25.89
N TYR A 83 19.95 7.15 24.88
CA TYR A 83 21.16 7.99 24.98
C TYR A 83 21.06 9.01 26.13
N LEU A 84 19.91 9.66 26.30
CA LEU A 84 19.67 10.57 27.42
C LEU A 84 19.72 9.85 28.78
N LYS A 85 19.15 8.64 28.88
CA LYS A 85 19.21 7.83 30.11
C LYS A 85 20.64 7.39 30.45
N LEU A 86 21.42 7.00 29.43
CA LEU A 86 22.85 6.69 29.56
C LEU A 86 23.64 7.90 30.03
N GLY A 87 23.40 9.07 29.43
CA GLY A 87 23.99 10.33 29.86
C GLY A 87 23.66 10.69 31.31
N ALA A 88 22.43 10.46 31.75
CA ALA A 88 22.02 10.68 33.14
C ALA A 88 22.74 9.75 34.13
N PHE A 89 22.91 8.48 33.77
CA PHE A 89 23.69 7.52 34.56
C PHE A 89 25.16 7.96 34.70
N VAL A 90 25.80 8.35 33.59
CA VAL A 90 27.17 8.87 33.59
C VAL A 90 27.25 10.17 34.41
N ALA A 91 26.31 11.10 34.24
CA ALA A 91 26.29 12.36 34.98
C ALA A 91 26.21 12.16 36.51
N LYS A 92 25.44 11.17 36.97
CA LYS A 92 25.39 10.79 38.39
C LYS A 92 26.77 10.37 38.91
N ARG A 93 27.51 9.58 38.13
CA ARG A 93 28.87 9.14 38.46
C ARG A 93 29.88 10.28 38.43
N LEU A 94 29.84 11.12 37.38
CA LEU A 94 30.67 12.32 37.28
C LEU A 94 30.55 13.22 38.51
N LYS A 95 29.34 13.34 39.07
CA LYS A 95 29.10 14.13 40.30
C LYS A 95 29.84 13.54 41.51
N MET A 96 29.79 12.22 41.70
CA MET A 96 30.46 11.53 42.80
C MET A 96 31.99 11.66 42.69
N ASN A 97 32.54 11.52 41.48
CA ASN A 97 33.96 11.74 41.23
C ASN A 97 34.39 13.16 41.58
N LYS A 98 33.59 14.17 41.17
CA LYS A 98 33.89 15.58 41.46
C LYS A 98 33.91 15.89 42.96
N GLU A 99 33.03 15.27 43.76
CA GLU A 99 32.97 15.46 45.21
C GLU A 99 34.19 14.88 45.95
N THR A 100 34.87 13.92 45.33
CA THR A 100 35.97 13.15 45.93
C THR A 100 37.30 13.29 45.16
N LEU A 101 37.39 14.28 44.25
CA LEU A 101 38.52 14.45 43.36
C LEU A 101 39.77 14.90 44.13
N ASP A 102 40.84 14.09 44.05
CA ASP A 102 42.19 14.48 44.43
C ASP A 102 43.06 14.67 43.17
N PRO A 103 43.40 15.91 42.80
CA PRO A 103 44.22 16.18 41.61
C PRO A 103 45.60 15.52 41.62
N ASN A 104 46.12 15.13 42.79
CA ASN A 104 47.44 14.49 42.91
C ASN A 104 47.37 12.96 42.84
N ASN A 105 46.17 12.37 42.91
CA ASN A 105 45.97 10.93 42.91
C ASN A 105 44.71 10.54 42.11
N PRO A 106 44.73 10.66 40.76
CA PRO A 106 43.58 10.34 39.93
C PRO A 106 43.26 8.84 39.99
N ARG A 107 41.99 8.50 40.23
CA ARG A 107 41.56 7.11 40.41
C ARG A 107 41.16 6.42 39.10
N ASP A 108 40.59 7.18 38.18
CA ASP A 108 39.94 6.66 36.97
C ASP A 108 39.97 7.66 35.81
N PHE A 109 39.38 7.28 34.68
CA PHE A 109 39.28 8.12 33.48
C PHE A 109 38.58 9.46 33.75
N ILE A 110 37.56 9.49 34.61
CA ILE A 110 36.81 10.71 34.91
C ILE A 110 37.68 11.69 35.69
N ASP A 111 38.41 11.23 36.72
CA ASP A 111 39.31 12.07 37.49
C ASP A 111 40.39 12.68 36.58
N CYS A 112 40.99 11.87 35.70
CA CYS A 112 41.95 12.34 34.70
C CYS A 112 41.35 13.42 33.77
N PHE A 113 40.12 13.21 33.30
CA PHE A 113 39.44 14.18 32.42
C PHE A 113 39.09 15.47 33.17
N LEU A 114 38.63 15.38 34.42
CA LEU A 114 38.33 16.53 35.27
C LEU A 114 39.57 17.37 35.56
N ILE A 115 40.71 16.74 35.85
CA ILE A 115 42.00 17.42 36.02
C ILE A 115 42.39 18.15 34.73
N LYS A 116 42.22 17.50 33.57
CA LYS A 116 42.51 18.13 32.27
C LYS A 116 41.61 19.34 31.97
N ILE A 117 40.32 19.27 32.32
CA ILE A 117 39.39 20.43 32.26
C ILE A 117 39.92 21.58 33.12
N GLN A 118 40.46 21.31 34.31
CA GLN A 118 41.02 22.35 35.18
C GLN A 118 42.30 22.96 34.58
N GLN A 119 43.19 22.13 34.02
CA GLN A 119 44.42 22.58 33.36
C GLN A 119 44.15 23.45 32.14
N GLU A 120 43.10 23.14 31.38
CA GLU A 120 42.76 23.86 30.14
C GLU A 120 41.71 24.96 30.32
N LYS A 121 41.30 25.27 31.56
CA LYS A 121 40.25 26.26 31.84
C LYS A 121 40.48 27.64 31.23
N LYS A 122 41.75 28.02 30.99
CA LYS A 122 42.13 29.30 30.38
C LYS A 122 42.30 29.25 28.86
N ASN A 123 42.18 28.08 28.24
CA ASN A 123 42.27 27.90 26.80
C ASN A 123 40.86 27.97 26.16
N PRO A 124 40.50 29.05 25.45
CA PRO A 124 39.18 29.18 24.82
C PRO A 124 38.95 28.17 23.68
N ASP A 125 40.02 27.62 23.11
CA ASP A 125 39.96 26.60 22.05
C ASP A 125 39.96 25.17 22.62
N SER A 126 39.85 25.00 23.94
CA SER A 126 39.84 23.68 24.57
C SER A 126 38.54 22.92 24.28
N HIS A 127 38.69 21.70 23.77
CA HIS A 127 37.60 20.73 23.67
C HIS A 127 37.36 19.94 24.97
N PHE A 128 38.21 20.13 25.99
CA PHE A 128 38.06 19.49 27.30
C PHE A 128 37.03 20.26 28.13
N ASN A 129 35.78 19.83 28.06
CA ASN A 129 34.67 20.37 28.86
C ASN A 129 33.76 19.24 29.34
N TYR A 130 32.81 19.57 30.22
CA TYR A 130 31.89 18.60 30.82
C TYR A 130 31.01 17.87 29.79
N GLU A 131 30.63 18.54 28.70
CA GLU A 131 29.82 17.95 27.64
C GLU A 131 30.62 16.92 26.83
N THR A 132 31.85 17.27 26.43
CA THR A 132 32.77 16.36 25.77
C THR A 132 33.08 15.16 26.65
N MET A 133 33.31 15.37 27.96
CA MET A 133 33.54 14.29 28.91
C MET A 133 32.37 13.31 28.95
N LEU A 134 31.13 13.80 29.13
CA LEU A 134 29.94 12.96 29.18
C LEU A 134 29.76 12.17 27.88
N LYS A 135 29.90 12.83 26.72
CA LYS A 135 29.80 12.19 25.40
C LYS A 135 30.89 11.13 25.21
N THR A 136 32.12 11.44 25.59
CA THR A 136 33.28 10.54 25.47
C THR A 136 33.08 9.31 26.34
N THR A 137 32.66 9.50 27.60
CA THR A 137 32.38 8.39 28.51
C THR A 137 31.28 7.48 27.97
N VAL A 138 30.17 8.02 27.47
CA VAL A 138 29.11 7.21 26.83
C VAL A 138 29.65 6.46 25.62
N ASN A 139 30.48 7.08 24.79
CA ASN A 139 31.10 6.44 23.62
C ASN A 139 31.98 5.25 24.02
N VAL A 140 32.79 5.39 25.09
CA VAL A 140 33.63 4.30 25.60
C VAL A 140 32.78 3.11 26.07
N PHE A 141 31.66 3.37 26.76
CA PHE A 141 30.72 2.30 27.15
C PHE A 141 30.13 1.55 25.97
N PHE A 142 29.66 2.27 24.94
CA PHE A 142 29.16 1.66 23.71
C PHE A 142 30.23 0.85 22.97
N ALA A 143 31.41 1.45 22.81
CA ALA A 143 32.51 0.86 22.05
C ALA A 143 33.13 -0.36 22.73
N GLY A 144 33.12 -0.43 24.07
CA GLY A 144 33.78 -1.51 24.83
C GLY A 144 32.85 -2.60 25.36
N THR A 145 31.53 -2.35 25.46
CA THR A 145 30.60 -3.33 26.04
C THR A 145 30.03 -4.28 25.00
N GLU A 146 29.27 -3.75 24.04
CA GLU A 146 28.48 -4.58 23.14
C GLU A 146 29.33 -5.21 22.03
N THR A 147 30.40 -4.55 21.59
CA THR A 147 31.35 -5.10 20.60
C THR A 147 32.06 -6.33 21.18
N VAL A 148 32.62 -6.23 22.38
CA VAL A 148 33.29 -7.33 23.09
C VAL A 148 32.31 -8.45 23.41
N GLY A 149 31.14 -8.11 23.94
CA GLY A 149 30.07 -9.10 24.21
C GLY A 149 29.61 -9.82 22.94
N SER A 150 29.48 -9.11 21.82
CA SER A 150 29.15 -9.71 20.52
C SER A 150 30.27 -10.60 19.99
N THR A 151 31.52 -10.16 20.04
CA THR A 151 32.69 -10.96 19.65
C THR A 151 32.75 -12.26 20.45
N LEU A 152 32.55 -12.21 21.77
CA LEU A 152 32.53 -13.41 22.61
C LEU A 152 31.37 -14.35 22.24
N ARG A 153 30.16 -13.81 22.03
CA ARG A 153 29.01 -14.61 21.60
C ARG A 153 29.24 -15.32 20.27
N TYR A 154 29.74 -14.60 19.27
CA TYR A 154 30.09 -15.19 17.98
C TYR A 154 31.25 -16.18 18.12
N GLY A 155 32.28 -15.85 18.89
CA GLY A 155 33.42 -16.72 19.14
C GLY A 155 33.02 -18.07 19.71
N PHE A 156 32.24 -18.09 20.80
CA PHE A 156 31.73 -19.34 21.36
C PHE A 156 30.77 -20.07 20.41
N LEU A 157 29.92 -19.36 19.67
CA LEU A 157 29.04 -19.98 18.67
C LEU A 157 29.84 -20.62 17.51
N ILE A 158 30.94 -20.00 17.10
CA ILE A 158 31.84 -20.52 16.07
C ILE A 158 32.57 -21.76 16.61
N LEU A 159 33.13 -21.70 17.82
CA LEU A 159 33.78 -22.86 18.44
C LEU A 159 32.83 -24.06 18.57
N LEU A 160 31.57 -23.84 18.97
CA LEU A 160 30.55 -24.89 19.01
C LEU A 160 30.25 -25.54 17.64
N LYS A 161 30.54 -24.83 16.53
CA LYS A 161 30.43 -25.36 15.16
C LYS A 161 31.71 -26.04 14.66
N HIS A 162 32.83 -25.81 15.34
CA HIS A 162 34.16 -26.27 14.99
C HIS A 162 34.82 -26.98 16.19
N PRO A 163 34.26 -28.14 16.64
CA PRO A 163 34.75 -28.85 17.81
C PRO A 163 36.23 -29.25 17.69
N GLU A 164 36.74 -29.47 16.48
CA GLU A 164 38.15 -29.73 16.19
C GLU A 164 39.07 -28.54 16.50
N VAL A 165 38.57 -27.31 16.35
CA VAL A 165 39.29 -26.10 16.73
C VAL A 165 39.20 -25.89 18.23
N GLU A 166 38.01 -26.13 18.81
CA GLU A 166 37.80 -26.04 20.26
C GLU A 166 38.73 -26.98 21.03
N GLU A 167 38.85 -28.24 20.61
CA GLU A 167 39.73 -29.24 21.24
C GLU A 167 41.20 -28.79 21.24
N LYS A 168 41.68 -28.21 20.14
CA LYS A 168 43.05 -27.71 20.03
C LYS A 168 43.30 -26.50 20.93
N VAL A 169 42.34 -25.57 21.01
CA VAL A 169 42.40 -24.43 21.94
C VAL A 169 42.43 -24.92 23.38
N GLN A 170 41.56 -25.86 23.74
CA GLN A 170 41.54 -26.45 25.08
C GLN A 170 42.86 -27.16 25.42
N GLY A 171 43.43 -27.92 24.48
CA GLY A 171 44.74 -28.57 24.65
C GLY A 171 45.88 -27.58 24.88
N GLU A 172 45.90 -26.45 24.17
CA GLU A 172 46.89 -25.39 24.37
C GLU A 172 46.71 -24.67 25.72
N ILE A 173 45.47 -24.41 26.13
CA ILE A 173 45.13 -23.86 27.46
C ILE A 173 45.62 -24.81 28.56
N ASP A 174 45.33 -26.11 28.46
CA ASP A 174 45.72 -27.09 29.47
C ASP A 174 47.25 -27.23 29.57
N LYS A 175 47.97 -27.09 28.45
CA LYS A 175 49.44 -27.15 28.40
C LYS A 175 50.12 -25.91 28.99
N VAL A 176 49.62 -24.71 28.70
CA VAL A 176 50.31 -23.44 29.04
C VAL A 176 49.82 -22.86 30.36
N ILE A 177 48.51 -22.87 30.59
CA ILE A 177 47.86 -22.26 31.76
C ILE A 177 47.57 -23.32 32.82
N GLY A 178 47.05 -24.48 32.40
CA GLY A 178 46.56 -25.52 33.28
C GLY A 178 45.30 -25.11 34.05
N ARG A 179 44.96 -25.85 35.11
CA ARG A 179 43.71 -25.66 35.88
C ARG A 179 43.86 -24.87 37.18
N ASN A 180 45.08 -24.52 37.59
CA ASN A 180 45.39 -24.02 38.94
C ASN A 180 45.60 -22.51 39.04
N ARG A 181 45.53 -21.77 37.93
CA ARG A 181 45.70 -20.31 37.90
C ARG A 181 44.86 -19.66 36.82
N SER A 182 44.66 -18.35 36.92
CA SER A 182 44.04 -17.54 35.87
C SER A 182 45.04 -17.20 34.75
N PRO A 183 44.56 -16.99 33.51
CA PRO A 183 45.41 -16.55 32.39
C PRO A 183 45.96 -15.13 32.60
N CYS A 184 47.16 -14.87 32.08
CA CYS A 184 47.77 -13.53 32.03
C CYS A 184 48.33 -13.21 30.63
N MET A 185 48.72 -11.95 30.40
CA MET A 185 49.23 -11.52 29.09
C MET A 185 50.55 -12.19 28.68
N ASP A 186 51.33 -12.67 29.65
CA ASP A 186 52.59 -13.39 29.39
C ASP A 186 52.34 -14.80 28.81
N ASP A 187 51.13 -15.34 28.96
CA ASP A 187 50.76 -16.64 28.38
C ASP A 187 50.59 -16.55 26.86
N ARG A 188 50.19 -15.37 26.34
CA ARG A 188 49.87 -15.15 24.92
C ARG A 188 50.98 -15.59 23.99
N SER A 189 52.24 -15.25 24.30
CA SER A 189 53.39 -15.61 23.44
C SER A 189 53.67 -17.12 23.38
N LYS A 190 53.05 -17.91 24.26
CA LYS A 190 53.17 -19.37 24.32
C LYS A 190 51.93 -20.07 23.76
N MET A 191 50.95 -19.31 23.29
CA MET A 191 49.65 -19.82 22.82
C MET A 191 49.35 -19.35 21.38
N PRO A 192 50.24 -19.63 20.40
CA PRO A 192 50.09 -19.14 19.03
C PRO A 192 48.80 -19.61 18.36
N TYR A 193 48.31 -20.82 18.67
CA TYR A 193 47.10 -21.35 18.05
C TYR A 193 45.85 -20.64 18.57
N THR A 194 45.75 -20.44 19.89
CA THR A 194 44.65 -19.68 20.52
C THR A 194 44.66 -18.23 20.05
N GLU A 195 45.84 -17.62 19.88
CA GLU A 195 45.94 -16.28 19.30
C GLU A 195 45.42 -16.24 17.86
N ALA A 196 45.81 -17.20 17.03
CA ALA A 196 45.31 -17.32 15.66
C ALA A 196 43.77 -17.49 15.61
N VAL A 197 43.20 -18.31 16.49
CA VAL A 197 41.74 -18.48 16.63
C VAL A 197 41.06 -17.19 17.02
N ILE A 198 41.60 -16.40 17.96
CA ILE A 198 41.04 -15.10 18.35
C ILE A 198 41.01 -14.13 17.15
N TYR A 199 42.11 -14.04 16.40
CA TYR A 199 42.19 -13.19 15.21
C TYR A 199 41.24 -13.66 14.10
N GLU A 200 41.10 -14.96 13.91
CA GLU A 200 40.16 -15.52 12.94
C GLU A 200 38.71 -15.29 13.36
N ILE A 201 38.37 -15.36 14.65
CA ILE A 201 37.04 -14.98 15.15
C ILE A 201 36.77 -13.51 14.83
N LEU A 202 37.73 -12.62 15.07
CA LEU A 202 37.60 -11.20 14.77
C LEU A 202 37.38 -10.93 13.28
N ARG A 203 38.12 -11.63 12.41
CA ARG A 203 37.99 -11.53 10.94
C ARG A 203 36.65 -12.08 10.46
N PHE A 204 36.29 -13.29 10.90
CA PHE A 204 35.16 -14.05 10.38
C PHE A 204 33.81 -13.53 10.89
N ALA A 205 33.73 -13.16 12.18
CA ALA A 205 32.51 -12.61 12.75
C ALA A 205 32.20 -11.20 12.24
N ASP A 206 33.23 -10.44 11.83
CA ASP A 206 33.14 -9.10 11.23
C ASP A 206 32.07 -8.22 11.89
N ILE A 207 32.21 -7.99 13.20
CA ILE A 207 31.18 -7.33 14.03
C ILE A 207 30.91 -5.88 13.57
N VAL A 208 31.89 -5.24 12.93
CA VAL A 208 31.83 -3.84 12.45
C VAL A 208 32.31 -3.78 10.99
N PRO A 209 31.48 -4.25 10.04
CA PRO A 209 31.89 -4.39 8.63
C PRO A 209 32.08 -3.04 7.92
N MET A 210 31.39 -2.02 8.41
CA MET A 210 31.57 -0.63 7.99
C MET A 210 32.28 0.11 9.10
N SER A 211 33.47 0.61 8.80
CA SER A 211 34.24 1.53 9.66
C SER A 211 33.42 2.77 10.00
N VAL A 212 33.75 3.43 11.12
CA VAL A 212 33.23 4.78 11.39
C VAL A 212 33.64 5.74 10.27
N PRO A 213 32.74 6.64 9.83
CA PRO A 213 33.06 7.62 8.81
C PRO A 213 34.26 8.50 9.19
N HIS A 214 35.13 8.77 8.23
CA HIS A 214 36.26 9.70 8.36
C HIS A 214 36.04 10.90 7.45
N THR A 215 36.50 12.08 7.86
CA THR A 215 36.44 13.29 7.03
C THR A 215 37.84 13.61 6.50
N VAL A 216 37.95 13.89 5.20
CA VAL A 216 39.17 14.37 4.57
C VAL A 216 39.51 15.76 5.12
N THR A 217 40.64 15.91 5.78
CA THR A 217 41.02 17.16 6.47
C THR A 217 41.67 18.19 5.57
N ARG A 218 42.14 17.79 4.38
CA ARG A 218 42.77 18.62 3.34
C ARG A 218 42.59 17.98 1.97
N ASP A 219 42.60 18.79 0.91
CA ASP A 219 42.60 18.28 -0.46
C ASP A 219 43.79 17.31 -0.66
N ILE A 220 43.56 16.13 -1.22
CA ILE A 220 44.58 15.11 -1.42
C ILE A 220 44.34 14.31 -2.72
N GLU A 221 45.42 13.95 -3.40
CA GLU A 221 45.40 12.95 -4.47
C GLU A 221 45.61 11.55 -3.89
N PHE A 222 44.64 10.66 -4.07
CA PHE A 222 44.71 9.29 -3.60
C PHE A 222 44.43 8.31 -4.74
N ARG A 223 45.44 7.54 -5.15
CA ARG A 223 45.36 6.56 -6.25
C ARG A 223 44.79 7.16 -7.56
N GLY A 224 45.14 8.41 -7.87
CA GLY A 224 44.68 9.14 -9.06
C GLY A 224 43.30 9.79 -8.93
N TYR A 225 42.72 9.81 -7.72
CA TYR A 225 41.50 10.53 -7.41
C TYR A 225 41.77 11.74 -6.52
N THR A 226 41.26 12.90 -6.92
CA THR A 226 41.23 14.09 -6.07
C THR A 226 40.14 13.96 -5.01
N LEU A 227 40.53 13.90 -3.74
CA LEU A 227 39.65 13.88 -2.59
C LEU A 227 39.67 15.27 -1.92
N PRO A 228 38.61 16.08 -2.04
CA PRO A 228 38.58 17.41 -1.46
C PRO A 228 38.41 17.39 0.06
N LYS A 229 38.91 18.44 0.72
CA LYS A 229 38.67 18.75 2.12
C LYS A 229 37.17 18.76 2.40
N GLY A 230 36.77 18.09 3.48
CA GLY A 230 35.38 17.96 3.90
C GLY A 230 34.64 16.76 3.28
N LEU A 231 35.28 15.99 2.39
CA LEU A 231 34.69 14.75 1.88
C LEU A 231 34.65 13.69 2.99
N ASN A 232 33.47 13.08 3.19
CA ASN A 232 33.31 11.94 4.10
C ASN A 232 33.65 10.62 3.37
N ILE A 233 34.54 9.83 3.96
CA ILE A 233 34.96 8.51 3.51
C ILE A 233 34.44 7.46 4.49
N MET A 234 33.85 6.39 3.99
CA MET A 234 33.39 5.26 4.81
C MET A 234 34.18 4.01 4.42
N PRO A 235 35.23 3.64 5.18
CA PRO A 235 35.99 2.43 4.89
C PRO A 235 35.14 1.16 5.07
N LEU A 236 35.14 0.29 4.07
CA LEU A 236 34.47 -1.01 4.13
C LEU A 236 35.48 -2.07 4.58
N ILE A 237 35.63 -2.26 5.89
CA ILE A 237 36.60 -3.19 6.48
C ILE A 237 36.32 -4.63 6.03
N CYS A 238 35.04 -4.99 5.83
CA CYS A 238 34.65 -6.29 5.29
C CYS A 238 35.37 -6.63 3.97
N THR A 239 35.65 -5.63 3.11
CA THR A 239 36.30 -5.90 1.82
C THR A 239 37.73 -6.41 1.97
N SER A 240 38.47 -5.98 3.00
CA SER A 240 39.82 -6.49 3.24
C SER A 240 39.81 -7.82 3.99
N GLN A 241 38.87 -8.00 4.93
CA GLN A 241 38.73 -9.25 5.70
C GLN A 241 38.26 -10.44 4.84
N TYR A 242 37.72 -10.15 3.65
CA TYR A 242 37.30 -11.13 2.64
C TYR A 242 38.13 -11.06 1.34
N ASP A 243 39.29 -10.39 1.35
CA ASP A 243 40.17 -10.30 0.19
C ASP A 243 40.81 -11.66 -0.11
N VAL A 244 40.42 -12.26 -1.25
CA VAL A 244 40.91 -13.56 -1.72
C VAL A 244 42.40 -13.61 -2.03
N THR A 245 43.06 -12.45 -2.15
CA THR A 245 44.52 -12.36 -2.33
C THR A 245 45.27 -12.40 -1.00
N LYS A 246 44.58 -12.18 0.11
CA LYS A 246 45.16 -12.16 1.47
C LYS A 246 44.70 -13.34 2.32
N PHE A 247 43.51 -13.87 2.07
CA PHE A 247 42.92 -15.00 2.80
C PHE A 247 42.50 -16.11 1.83
N ASN A 248 42.87 -17.35 2.13
CA ASN A 248 42.50 -18.50 1.31
C ASN A 248 41.10 -18.97 1.70
N ASN A 249 40.15 -18.96 0.76
CA ASN A 249 38.75 -19.27 1.07
C ASN A 249 38.20 -18.41 2.25
N PRO A 250 38.16 -17.07 2.12
CA PRO A 250 37.80 -16.18 3.22
C PRO A 250 36.38 -16.40 3.78
N ALA A 251 35.53 -17.12 3.05
CA ALA A 251 34.18 -17.50 3.46
C ALA A 251 34.14 -18.67 4.46
N SER A 252 35.25 -19.37 4.70
CA SER A 252 35.38 -20.35 5.78
C SER A 252 36.11 -19.76 6.98
N PHE A 253 35.77 -20.28 8.17
CA PHE A 253 36.53 -20.06 9.39
C PHE A 253 37.76 -20.98 9.39
N ASP A 254 38.96 -20.39 9.30
CA ASP A 254 40.22 -21.13 9.26
C ASP A 254 41.32 -20.38 10.04
N PRO A 255 41.69 -20.86 11.25
CA PRO A 255 42.78 -20.28 12.03
C PRO A 255 44.14 -20.27 11.31
N ALA A 256 44.35 -21.11 10.29
CA ALA A 256 45.59 -21.13 9.51
C ALA A 256 45.87 -19.79 8.78
N HIS A 257 44.86 -18.94 8.60
CA HIS A 257 45.03 -17.58 8.09
C HIS A 257 46.00 -16.72 8.91
N PHE A 258 46.23 -17.07 10.18
CA PHE A 258 47.06 -16.36 11.12
C PHE A 258 48.22 -17.20 11.66
N LEU A 259 48.56 -18.29 10.97
CA LEU A 259 49.69 -19.16 11.31
C LEU A 259 50.71 -19.18 10.17
N ASP A 260 51.99 -19.30 10.51
CA ASP A 260 53.04 -19.58 9.53
C ASP A 260 53.31 -21.09 9.38
N GLU A 261 54.31 -21.43 8.55
CA GLU A 261 54.70 -22.82 8.27
C GLU A 261 55.16 -23.59 9.53
N ASN A 262 55.59 -22.89 10.58
CA ASN A 262 56.02 -23.48 11.85
C ASN A 262 54.88 -23.55 12.89
N MET A 263 53.65 -23.18 12.50
CA MET A 263 52.50 -23.06 13.40
C MET A 263 52.65 -21.94 14.45
N ASP A 264 53.51 -20.97 14.19
CA ASP A 264 53.62 -19.77 15.02
C ASP A 264 52.63 -18.70 14.53
N PHE A 265 52.18 -17.84 15.46
CA PHE A 265 51.23 -16.77 15.13
C PHE A 265 51.89 -15.74 14.21
N LYS A 266 51.25 -15.49 13.05
CA LYS A 266 51.64 -14.46 12.11
C LYS A 266 50.43 -13.63 11.71
N LYS A 267 50.44 -12.34 12.08
CA LYS A 267 49.37 -11.41 11.70
C LYS A 267 49.31 -11.27 10.17
N ASN A 268 48.15 -11.57 9.59
CA ASN A 268 47.88 -11.37 8.17
C ASN A 268 47.78 -9.86 7.84
N GLU A 269 48.45 -9.40 6.78
CA GLU A 269 48.42 -7.99 6.36
C GLU A 269 47.03 -7.51 5.91
N GLY A 270 46.17 -8.41 5.42
CA GLY A 270 44.79 -8.08 5.04
C GLY A 270 43.88 -7.84 6.24
N PHE A 271 44.32 -8.23 7.45
CA PHE A 271 43.54 -8.06 8.67
C PHE A 271 43.62 -6.62 9.18
N MET A 272 42.45 -5.96 9.21
CA MET A 272 42.28 -4.62 9.77
C MET A 272 41.35 -4.68 10.98
N ALA A 273 41.91 -4.58 12.19
CA ALA A 273 41.11 -4.47 13.40
C ALA A 273 40.43 -3.09 13.48
N PHE A 274 39.18 -3.09 13.94
CA PHE A 274 38.31 -1.96 14.29
C PHE A 274 38.91 -0.56 14.11
N SER A 275 38.34 0.28 13.23
CA SER A 275 38.62 1.72 13.23
C SER A 275 37.92 2.40 14.40
N ALA A 276 38.63 3.16 15.23
CA ALA A 276 38.04 4.12 16.16
C ALA A 276 38.12 5.53 15.56
N GLY A 277 37.03 6.28 15.59
CA GLY A 277 36.91 7.60 14.99
C GLY A 277 35.81 8.40 15.70
N LEU A 278 36.17 9.59 16.17
CA LEU A 278 35.28 10.59 16.77
C LEU A 278 34.70 11.50 15.67
N GLU A 279 33.51 12.03 15.96
CA GLU A 279 32.73 13.02 15.19
C GLU A 279 31.69 12.47 14.19
N MET A 280 30.48 12.25 14.69
CA MET A 280 29.25 12.39 13.89
C MET A 280 28.79 13.85 14.03
N PHE A 281 28.69 14.58 12.93
CA PHE A 281 27.70 15.64 12.59
C PHE A 281 28.33 16.68 11.64
N GLY A 282 28.42 16.33 10.35
CA GLY A 282 28.58 17.28 9.25
C GLY A 282 27.28 17.39 8.45
N VAL A 283 26.81 18.60 8.17
CA VAL A 283 25.62 18.83 7.35
C VAL A 283 25.94 18.44 5.90
N ASN A 284 25.48 17.26 5.50
CA ASN A 284 25.89 16.58 4.28
C ASN A 284 25.44 17.29 2.98
N SER A 285 26.36 17.33 2.00
CA SER A 285 26.15 17.61 0.57
C SER A 285 25.01 16.80 -0.07
N TYR A 286 24.65 15.64 0.49
CA TYR A 286 23.44 14.90 0.11
C TYR A 286 22.15 15.70 0.33
N THR A 287 22.07 16.55 1.35
CA THR A 287 20.94 17.48 1.50
C THR A 287 20.94 18.53 0.41
N LEU A 288 22.10 19.04 -0.03
CA LEU A 288 22.18 19.96 -1.17
C LEU A 288 21.84 19.27 -2.48
N VAL A 289 22.23 18.02 -2.72
CA VAL A 289 21.86 17.27 -3.93
C VAL A 289 20.37 16.91 -3.90
N LEU A 290 19.83 16.47 -2.77
CA LEU A 290 18.40 16.14 -2.68
C LEU A 290 17.53 17.40 -2.71
N VAL A 291 17.97 18.50 -2.09
CA VAL A 291 17.35 19.83 -2.21
C VAL A 291 17.51 20.33 -3.64
N SER A 292 18.64 20.14 -4.32
CA SER A 292 18.82 20.53 -5.72
C SER A 292 17.95 19.69 -6.64
N ILE A 293 17.83 18.37 -6.43
CA ILE A 293 16.90 17.50 -7.16
C ILE A 293 15.46 17.90 -6.86
N CYS A 294 15.12 18.20 -5.61
CA CYS A 294 13.80 18.71 -5.23
C CYS A 294 13.55 20.10 -5.81
N LEU A 295 14.53 21.00 -5.88
CA LEU A 295 14.43 22.34 -6.45
C LEU A 295 14.37 22.29 -7.98
N ILE A 296 15.15 21.42 -8.62
CA ILE A 296 15.10 21.14 -10.07
C ILE A 296 13.76 20.49 -10.40
N TYR A 297 13.30 19.52 -9.61
CA TYR A 297 11.99 18.90 -9.79
C TYR A 297 10.85 19.89 -9.51
N MET A 298 10.96 20.75 -8.49
CA MET A 298 10.02 21.84 -8.24
C MET A 298 10.04 22.88 -9.37
N TYR A 299 11.22 23.19 -9.93
CA TYR A 299 11.37 24.07 -11.08
C TYR A 299 10.76 23.44 -12.34
N LEU A 300 10.95 22.13 -12.57
CA LEU A 300 10.34 21.39 -13.68
C LEU A 300 8.82 21.27 -13.52
N LEU A 301 8.31 21.05 -12.30
CA LEU A 301 6.87 21.09 -11.98
C LEU A 301 6.30 22.50 -12.15
N HIS A 302 7.04 23.54 -11.76
CA HIS A 302 6.65 24.93 -11.96
C HIS A 302 6.65 25.29 -13.45
N LYS A 303 7.60 24.75 -14.24
CA LYS A 303 7.66 24.91 -15.69
C LYS A 303 6.56 24.12 -16.41
N GLN A 304 6.04 23.04 -15.80
CA GLN A 304 4.84 22.32 -16.24
C GLN A 304 3.53 23.06 -15.91
N LYS A 305 3.57 24.20 -15.19
CA LYS A 305 2.46 25.18 -15.21
C LYS A 305 2.41 25.85 -16.58
N GLY A 306 2.03 25.10 -17.61
CA GLY A 306 1.34 25.68 -18.75
C GLY A 306 -0.02 26.23 -18.30
N ASN A 307 -0.84 26.70 -19.25
CA ASN A 307 -2.19 27.21 -19.00
C ASN A 307 -3.19 26.12 -18.55
N LEU A 308 -2.80 25.15 -17.69
CA LEU A 308 -3.73 24.22 -17.05
C LEU A 308 -4.70 24.98 -16.14
N PRO A 309 -5.89 24.40 -15.84
CA PRO A 309 -6.82 24.96 -14.87
C PRO A 309 -6.16 25.22 -13.51
N PRO A 310 -6.59 26.26 -12.76
CA PRO A 310 -6.03 26.59 -11.46
C PRO A 310 -6.20 25.44 -10.47
N GLY A 311 -5.46 25.43 -9.37
CA GLY A 311 -5.60 24.38 -8.36
C GLY A 311 -4.60 24.52 -7.22
N PRO A 312 -4.78 23.71 -6.16
CA PRO A 312 -3.91 23.77 -5.00
C PRO A 312 -2.48 23.38 -5.36
N GLN A 313 -1.51 24.06 -4.75
CA GLN A 313 -0.10 23.71 -4.92
C GLN A 313 0.18 22.34 -4.30
N GLY A 314 0.64 21.40 -5.13
CA GLY A 314 1.04 20.06 -4.69
C GLY A 314 2.46 20.03 -4.14
N LEU A 315 2.72 19.08 -3.24
CA LEU A 315 4.08 18.76 -2.78
C LEU A 315 4.84 17.96 -3.85
N PRO A 316 6.18 18.04 -3.88
CA PRO A 316 6.99 17.16 -4.72
C PRO A 316 6.65 15.69 -4.48
N ILE A 317 6.51 14.91 -5.56
CA ILE A 317 6.22 13.47 -5.57
C ILE A 317 4.80 13.12 -5.09
N TRP A 318 4.32 13.69 -3.98
CA TRP A 318 3.03 13.38 -3.36
C TRP A 318 1.85 14.15 -3.95
N GLY A 319 2.12 15.28 -4.62
CA GLY A 319 1.08 16.15 -5.15
C GLY A 319 0.17 16.69 -4.05
N ASN A 320 -1.14 16.64 -4.27
CA ASN A 320 -2.16 17.16 -3.38
C ASN A 320 -2.70 16.11 -2.39
N LEU A 321 -2.05 14.95 -2.23
CA LEU A 321 -2.53 13.89 -1.34
C LEU A 321 -2.74 14.34 0.12
N HIS A 322 -1.88 15.21 0.62
CA HIS A 322 -1.98 15.80 1.97
C HIS A 322 -3.18 16.75 2.15
N GLN A 323 -3.80 17.19 1.05
CA GLN A 323 -4.99 18.05 1.02
C GLN A 323 -6.27 17.27 0.71
N LEU A 324 -6.17 15.96 0.50
CA LEU A 324 -7.29 15.09 0.15
C LEU A 324 -7.58 14.16 1.33
N ASP A 325 -8.83 14.15 1.79
CA ASP A 325 -9.32 13.06 2.64
C ASP A 325 -9.49 11.81 1.77
N THR A 326 -8.57 10.87 1.92
CA THR A 326 -8.60 9.59 1.19
C THR A 326 -9.80 8.70 1.54
N LYS A 327 -10.56 9.01 2.61
CA LYS A 327 -11.81 8.33 2.94
C LYS A 327 -13.03 9.01 2.31
N ASP A 328 -12.93 10.29 1.96
CA ASP A 328 -13.99 11.07 1.33
C ASP A 328 -13.41 12.07 0.31
N LEU A 329 -13.01 11.51 -0.84
CA LEU A 329 -12.47 12.30 -1.94
C LEU A 329 -13.49 13.29 -2.49
N VAL A 330 -14.77 12.89 -2.61
CA VAL A 330 -15.82 13.72 -3.19
C VAL A 330 -15.97 15.02 -2.40
N LYS A 331 -15.99 14.93 -1.07
CA LYS A 331 -16.04 16.12 -0.19
C LYS A 331 -14.82 17.01 -0.40
N SER A 332 -13.62 16.43 -0.39
CA SER A 332 -12.36 17.17 -0.59
C SER A 332 -12.34 17.92 -1.93
N LEU A 333 -12.80 17.28 -3.01
CA LEU A 333 -12.91 17.89 -4.33
C LEU A 333 -13.98 18.99 -4.36
N GLY A 334 -15.09 18.82 -3.63
CA GLY A 334 -16.11 19.86 -3.48
C GLY A 334 -15.60 21.11 -2.75
N ASP A 335 -14.82 20.93 -1.70
CA ASP A 335 -14.22 22.06 -0.98
C ASP A 335 -13.17 22.78 -1.83
N MET A 336 -12.39 22.05 -2.63
CA MET A 336 -11.50 22.65 -3.63
C MET A 336 -12.27 23.39 -4.73
N SER A 337 -13.40 22.85 -5.20
CA SER A 337 -14.21 23.49 -6.23
C SER A 337 -14.77 24.85 -5.79
N LYS A 338 -15.06 25.03 -4.49
CA LYS A 338 -15.49 26.33 -3.94
C LYS A 338 -14.41 27.41 -4.03
N ILE A 339 -13.14 27.01 -4.00
CA ILE A 339 -11.98 27.92 -4.01
C ILE A 339 -11.49 28.18 -5.44
N TYR A 340 -11.34 27.12 -6.24
CA TYR A 340 -10.72 27.17 -7.57
C TYR A 340 -11.73 27.21 -8.73
N GLY A 341 -13.02 27.08 -8.42
CA GLY A 341 -14.08 27.00 -9.41
C GLY A 341 -14.35 25.56 -9.90
N PRO A 342 -15.27 25.40 -10.87
CA PRO A 342 -15.78 24.08 -11.31
C PRO A 342 -14.79 23.28 -12.16
N VAL A 343 -13.68 23.89 -12.61
CA VAL A 343 -12.64 23.23 -13.40
C VAL A 343 -11.30 23.59 -12.80
N PHE A 344 -10.64 22.61 -12.19
CA PHE A 344 -9.39 22.82 -11.47
C PHE A 344 -8.45 21.63 -11.63
N THR A 345 -7.17 21.82 -11.34
CA THR A 345 -6.14 20.79 -11.47
C THR A 345 -5.67 20.31 -10.11
N ILE A 346 -5.66 19.00 -9.92
CA ILE A 346 -5.00 18.34 -8.78
C ILE A 346 -3.89 17.42 -9.26
N HIS A 347 -2.90 17.21 -8.42
CA HIS A 347 -1.78 16.31 -8.63
C HIS A 347 -1.99 15.09 -7.75
N LEU A 348 -2.27 13.95 -8.37
CA LEU A 348 -2.31 12.67 -7.68
C LEU A 348 -0.95 12.02 -7.87
N GLY A 349 -0.10 12.14 -6.84
CA GLY A 349 1.32 11.87 -6.97
C GLY A 349 1.97 12.88 -7.94
N PRO A 350 2.82 12.44 -8.89
CA PRO A 350 3.49 13.34 -9.83
C PRO A 350 2.62 13.75 -11.03
N LYS A 351 1.41 13.20 -11.20
CA LYS A 351 0.59 13.40 -12.41
C LYS A 351 -0.51 14.43 -12.20
N PRO A 352 -0.68 15.42 -13.11
CA PRO A 352 -1.81 16.32 -13.09
C PRO A 352 -3.09 15.62 -13.56
N ASN A 353 -4.21 15.92 -12.90
CA ASN A 353 -5.54 15.47 -13.23
C ASN A 353 -6.48 16.68 -13.18
N VAL A 354 -7.17 16.95 -14.28
CA VAL A 354 -8.18 18.00 -14.37
C VAL A 354 -9.48 17.47 -13.80
N VAL A 355 -10.03 18.15 -12.81
CA VAL A 355 -11.29 17.82 -12.16
C VAL A 355 -12.39 18.64 -12.81
N LEU A 356 -13.49 17.99 -13.18
CA LEU A 356 -14.71 18.63 -13.66
C LEU A 356 -15.80 18.46 -12.59
N TYR A 357 -16.22 19.57 -12.00
CA TYR A 357 -17.18 19.62 -10.89
C TYR A 357 -18.42 20.41 -11.28
N GLY A 358 -19.60 19.84 -11.03
CA GLY A 358 -20.92 20.39 -11.36
C GLY A 358 -21.40 20.04 -12.77
N TYR A 359 -22.71 20.13 -12.98
CA TYR A 359 -23.37 19.69 -14.21
C TYR A 359 -22.81 20.33 -15.48
N LYS A 360 -22.67 21.66 -15.49
CA LYS A 360 -22.25 22.42 -16.68
C LYS A 360 -20.86 22.00 -17.17
N ALA A 361 -19.88 21.93 -16.26
CA ALA A 361 -18.50 21.56 -16.62
C ALA A 361 -18.40 20.13 -17.16
N VAL A 362 -19.14 19.19 -16.56
CA VAL A 362 -19.18 17.79 -17.01
C VAL A 362 -19.89 17.66 -18.36
N LYS A 363 -21.03 18.33 -18.57
CA LYS A 363 -21.77 18.33 -19.84
C LYS A 363 -20.94 18.91 -20.98
N GLU A 364 -20.36 20.09 -20.79
CA GLU A 364 -19.52 20.77 -21.79
C GLU A 364 -18.36 19.87 -22.26
N ALA A 365 -17.68 19.22 -21.32
CA ALA A 365 -16.54 18.35 -21.65
C ALA A 365 -16.98 17.03 -22.30
N LEU A 366 -17.87 16.27 -21.65
CA LEU A 366 -18.17 14.90 -22.06
C LEU A 366 -19.19 14.82 -23.20
N VAL A 367 -20.05 15.82 -23.37
CA VAL A 367 -21.13 15.82 -24.38
C VAL A 367 -20.80 16.80 -25.51
N GLU A 368 -20.54 18.07 -25.19
CA GLU A 368 -20.35 19.09 -26.23
C GLU A 368 -18.99 18.97 -26.92
N GLN A 369 -17.95 18.58 -26.18
CA GLN A 369 -16.61 18.30 -26.70
C GLN A 369 -16.25 16.80 -26.67
N ALA A 370 -17.26 15.94 -26.91
CA ALA A 370 -17.17 14.51 -26.64
C ALA A 370 -16.01 13.80 -27.36
N ASP A 371 -15.64 14.18 -28.58
CA ASP A 371 -14.54 13.55 -29.30
C ASP A 371 -13.18 13.83 -28.65
N ILE A 372 -13.00 15.03 -28.11
CA ILE A 372 -11.76 15.48 -27.43
C ILE A 372 -11.62 14.76 -26.08
N PHE A 373 -12.70 14.66 -25.30
CA PHE A 373 -12.71 14.02 -23.99
C PHE A 373 -13.04 12.52 -24.04
N SER A 374 -13.01 11.90 -25.23
CA SER A 374 -13.31 10.47 -25.42
C SER A 374 -12.16 9.51 -25.03
N GLY A 375 -10.98 10.03 -24.70
CA GLY A 375 -9.88 9.21 -24.24
C GLY A 375 -10.19 8.59 -22.87
N ARG A 376 -9.69 7.37 -22.66
CA ARG A 376 -9.74 6.69 -21.36
C ARG A 376 -8.43 6.97 -20.64
N GLY A 377 -8.53 7.59 -19.47
CA GLY A 377 -7.39 7.89 -18.61
C GLY A 377 -6.77 6.63 -18.02
N GLU A 378 -5.55 6.77 -17.50
CA GLU A 378 -4.85 5.62 -16.92
C GLU A 378 -5.47 5.20 -15.58
N PHE A 379 -5.80 3.91 -15.47
CA PHE A 379 -6.23 3.30 -14.22
C PHE A 379 -5.34 2.10 -13.88
N LYS A 380 -4.25 2.39 -13.15
CA LYS A 380 -3.07 1.49 -13.05
C LYS A 380 -3.38 0.14 -12.43
N VAL A 381 -4.32 0.07 -11.49
CA VAL A 381 -4.75 -1.19 -10.88
C VAL A 381 -5.34 -2.15 -11.92
N VAL A 382 -6.22 -1.67 -12.82
CA VAL A 382 -6.79 -2.52 -13.87
C VAL A 382 -5.81 -2.71 -15.03
N HIS A 383 -5.01 -1.69 -15.34
CA HIS A 383 -4.02 -1.77 -16.42
C HIS A 383 -2.95 -2.85 -16.17
N ARG A 384 -2.56 -3.12 -14.91
CA ARG A 384 -1.59 -4.19 -14.60
C ARG A 384 -2.07 -5.55 -15.09
N PHE A 385 -3.37 -5.81 -14.97
CA PHE A 385 -3.97 -7.08 -15.37
C PHE A 385 -4.34 -7.10 -16.86
N THR A 386 -5.02 -6.06 -17.33
CA THR A 386 -5.51 -5.99 -18.72
C THR A 386 -4.43 -5.65 -19.74
N LYS A 387 -3.32 -5.02 -19.33
CA LYS A 387 -2.26 -4.51 -20.22
C LYS A 387 -2.79 -3.62 -21.37
N GLY A 388 -3.91 -2.91 -21.14
CA GLY A 388 -4.56 -2.07 -22.15
C GLY A 388 -5.49 -2.83 -23.12
N ASN A 389 -5.66 -4.15 -22.93
CA ASN A 389 -6.68 -4.96 -23.62
C ASN A 389 -8.08 -4.80 -23.00
N GLY A 390 -9.07 -5.33 -23.69
CA GLY A 390 -10.47 -5.32 -23.27
C GLY A 390 -11.23 -4.06 -23.70
N LEU A 391 -12.54 -4.07 -23.45
CA LEU A 391 -13.47 -3.09 -23.96
C LEU A 391 -13.42 -1.74 -23.22
N VAL A 392 -13.27 -1.77 -21.89
CA VAL A 392 -13.47 -0.58 -21.05
C VAL A 392 -12.22 0.32 -20.99
N PHE A 393 -11.03 -0.28 -20.92
CA PHE A 393 -9.76 0.41 -20.66
C PHE A 393 -8.86 0.59 -21.90
N SER A 394 -9.32 0.17 -23.08
CA SER A 394 -8.61 0.43 -24.35
C SER A 394 -8.87 1.84 -24.89
N ASN A 395 -8.04 2.26 -25.85
CA ASN A 395 -8.10 3.57 -26.52
C ASN A 395 -7.96 3.44 -28.04
N GLY A 396 -8.21 4.54 -28.75
CA GLY A 396 -8.03 4.63 -30.21
C GLY A 396 -8.96 3.68 -30.98
N GLU A 397 -8.46 3.18 -32.12
CA GLU A 397 -9.21 2.28 -33.00
C GLU A 397 -9.59 0.97 -32.32
N LYS A 398 -8.71 0.44 -31.45
CA LYS A 398 -9.02 -0.76 -30.66
C LYS A 398 -10.31 -0.62 -29.86
N TRP A 399 -10.47 0.49 -29.14
CA TRP A 399 -11.70 0.74 -28.39
C TRP A 399 -12.91 0.91 -29.31
N LYS A 400 -12.77 1.66 -30.42
CA LYS A 400 -13.89 1.88 -31.37
C LYS A 400 -14.38 0.56 -31.96
N THR A 401 -13.46 -0.30 -32.40
CA THR A 401 -13.76 -1.62 -32.97
C THR A 401 -14.43 -2.52 -31.94
N LEU A 402 -13.83 -2.69 -30.76
CA LEU A 402 -14.38 -3.55 -29.70
C LEU A 402 -15.74 -3.05 -29.19
N ARG A 403 -15.92 -1.72 -29.06
CA ARG A 403 -17.19 -1.15 -28.63
C ARG A 403 -18.29 -1.32 -29.68
N ARG A 404 -17.98 -1.13 -30.96
CA ARG A 404 -18.94 -1.36 -32.05
C ARG A 404 -19.35 -2.83 -32.09
N PHE A 405 -18.38 -3.74 -32.00
CA PHE A 405 -18.64 -5.17 -31.90
C PHE A 405 -19.55 -5.48 -30.72
N ALA A 406 -19.14 -5.12 -29.49
CA ALA A 406 -19.88 -5.44 -28.29
C ALA A 406 -21.31 -4.87 -28.31
N LEU A 407 -21.51 -3.62 -28.75
CA LEU A 407 -22.86 -3.04 -28.87
C LEU A 407 -23.74 -3.80 -29.86
N THR A 408 -23.17 -4.23 -30.99
CA THR A 408 -23.90 -4.99 -32.01
C THR A 408 -24.27 -6.37 -31.46
N THR A 409 -23.30 -7.07 -30.87
CA THR A 409 -23.49 -8.39 -30.28
C THR A 409 -24.51 -8.38 -29.14
N LEU A 410 -24.40 -7.45 -28.19
CA LEU A 410 -25.35 -7.31 -27.09
C LEU A 410 -26.78 -7.04 -27.60
N ARG A 411 -26.97 -6.21 -28.63
CA ARG A 411 -28.27 -5.95 -29.25
C ARG A 411 -28.83 -7.18 -29.99
N ASN A 412 -27.97 -7.98 -30.60
CA ASN A 412 -28.36 -9.22 -31.27
C ASN A 412 -28.83 -10.27 -30.27
N PHE A 413 -28.16 -10.38 -29.12
CA PHE A 413 -28.60 -11.23 -28.01
C PHE A 413 -29.76 -10.66 -27.19
N GLY A 414 -30.37 -9.56 -27.63
CA GLY A 414 -31.64 -9.06 -27.10
C GLY A 414 -31.53 -7.89 -26.13
N MET A 415 -30.36 -7.27 -25.92
CA MET A 415 -30.23 -6.07 -25.08
C MET A 415 -31.15 -4.96 -25.61
N GLY A 416 -32.10 -4.53 -24.77
CA GLY A 416 -33.13 -3.55 -25.13
C GLY A 416 -34.30 -4.14 -25.95
N LYS A 417 -34.47 -5.46 -25.96
CA LYS A 417 -35.57 -6.19 -26.62
C LYS A 417 -36.16 -7.26 -25.69
N ARG A 418 -37.29 -7.85 -26.10
CA ARG A 418 -38.00 -8.91 -25.35
C ARG A 418 -37.15 -10.14 -25.00
N GLY A 419 -36.15 -10.48 -25.80
CA GLY A 419 -35.31 -11.68 -25.56
C GLY A 419 -34.53 -11.63 -24.24
N VAL A 420 -33.88 -10.51 -23.93
CA VAL A 420 -33.17 -10.33 -22.64
C VAL A 420 -34.16 -10.12 -21.50
N GLU A 421 -35.28 -9.47 -21.77
CA GLU A 421 -36.33 -9.28 -20.77
C GLU A 421 -36.81 -10.62 -20.18
N GLU A 422 -37.06 -11.62 -21.02
CA GLU A 422 -37.45 -12.96 -20.54
C GLU A 422 -36.36 -13.61 -19.68
N ARG A 423 -35.08 -13.43 -20.02
CA ARG A 423 -33.96 -13.91 -19.19
C ARG A 423 -33.89 -13.19 -17.84
N ILE A 424 -34.17 -11.89 -17.80
CA ILE A 424 -34.21 -11.13 -16.55
C ILE A 424 -35.41 -11.58 -15.70
N LYS A 425 -36.58 -11.81 -16.32
CA LYS A 425 -37.77 -12.33 -15.64
C LYS A 425 -37.53 -13.71 -15.05
N GLU A 426 -36.88 -14.61 -15.80
CA GLU A 426 -36.48 -15.93 -15.33
C GLU A 426 -35.55 -15.81 -14.10
N GLU A 427 -34.51 -14.98 -14.15
CA GLU A 427 -33.64 -14.76 -12.98
C GLU A 427 -34.37 -14.08 -11.81
N ALA A 428 -35.34 -13.21 -12.08
CA ALA A 428 -36.17 -12.58 -11.05
C ALA A 428 -37.05 -13.62 -10.34
N GLN A 429 -37.53 -14.65 -11.06
CA GLN A 429 -38.24 -15.79 -10.48
C GLN A 429 -37.33 -16.60 -9.56
N PHE A 430 -36.13 -16.96 -10.01
CA PHE A 430 -35.16 -17.67 -9.16
C PHE A 430 -34.78 -16.86 -7.92
N LEU A 431 -34.61 -15.53 -8.07
CA LEU A 431 -34.34 -14.65 -6.94
C LEU A 431 -35.50 -14.60 -5.93
N MET A 432 -36.73 -14.48 -6.42
CA MET A 432 -37.93 -14.52 -5.59
C MET A 432 -38.02 -15.85 -4.81
N GLU A 433 -37.85 -17.00 -5.47
CA GLU A 433 -37.86 -18.30 -4.78
C GLU A 433 -36.75 -18.40 -3.72
N ALA A 434 -35.55 -17.90 -4.03
CA ALA A 434 -34.46 -17.83 -3.05
C ALA A 434 -34.83 -16.96 -1.83
N PHE A 435 -35.57 -15.86 -2.02
CA PHE A 435 -36.08 -15.05 -0.92
C PHE A 435 -37.16 -15.79 -0.10
N LYS A 436 -38.06 -16.56 -0.75
CA LYS A 436 -39.05 -17.38 -0.03
C LYS A 436 -38.38 -18.40 0.91
N HIS A 437 -37.30 -19.03 0.44
CA HIS A 437 -36.54 -20.01 1.24
C HIS A 437 -35.83 -19.43 2.47
N THR A 438 -35.79 -18.11 2.63
CA THR A 438 -35.29 -17.48 3.88
C THR A 438 -36.26 -17.70 5.05
N ASN A 439 -37.51 -18.09 4.78
CA ASN A 439 -38.55 -18.35 5.79
C ASN A 439 -38.70 -17.19 6.79
N GLN A 440 -38.69 -15.95 6.28
CA GLN A 440 -38.80 -14.71 7.06
C GLN A 440 -37.66 -14.47 8.07
N ASN A 441 -36.61 -15.29 8.04
CA ASN A 441 -35.44 -15.10 8.90
C ASN A 441 -34.55 -13.96 8.36
N PRO A 442 -33.82 -13.24 9.24
CA PRO A 442 -32.83 -12.26 8.83
C PRO A 442 -31.75 -12.85 7.91
N PHE A 443 -31.45 -12.17 6.80
CA PHE A 443 -30.38 -12.55 5.88
C PHE A 443 -29.68 -11.35 5.25
N ASP A 444 -28.44 -11.55 4.78
CA ASP A 444 -27.69 -10.56 3.98
C ASP A 444 -28.03 -10.74 2.49
N PRO A 445 -28.58 -9.71 1.82
CA PRO A 445 -29.02 -9.83 0.42
C PRO A 445 -27.87 -9.82 -0.60
N THR A 446 -26.63 -9.56 -0.18
CA THR A 446 -25.48 -9.31 -1.06
C THR A 446 -25.32 -10.39 -2.12
N PHE A 447 -25.24 -11.66 -1.72
CA PHE A 447 -25.04 -12.77 -2.66
C PHE A 447 -26.35 -13.27 -3.30
N PHE A 448 -27.51 -12.94 -2.75
CA PHE A 448 -28.77 -13.22 -3.43
C PHE A 448 -28.90 -12.35 -4.67
N LEU A 449 -28.70 -11.04 -4.51
CA LEU A 449 -28.79 -10.06 -5.59
C LEU A 449 -27.67 -10.25 -6.62
N SER A 450 -26.43 -10.48 -6.17
CA SER A 450 -25.31 -10.66 -7.10
C SER A 450 -25.44 -11.91 -7.96
N ARG A 451 -26.04 -13.00 -7.46
CA ARG A 451 -26.29 -14.22 -8.25
C ARG A 451 -27.25 -13.94 -9.40
N ALA A 452 -28.40 -13.33 -9.12
CA ALA A 452 -29.43 -13.02 -10.11
C ALA A 452 -28.89 -12.09 -11.20
N VAL A 453 -28.30 -10.96 -10.80
CA VAL A 453 -27.68 -9.99 -11.72
C VAL A 453 -26.58 -10.64 -12.55
N SER A 454 -25.69 -11.40 -11.92
CA SER A 454 -24.58 -12.00 -12.62
C SER A 454 -25.01 -13.06 -13.61
N ASN A 455 -26.10 -13.79 -13.36
CA ASN A 455 -26.62 -14.77 -14.30
C ASN A 455 -27.16 -14.14 -15.57
N VAL A 456 -27.75 -12.93 -15.50
CA VAL A 456 -28.18 -12.20 -16.70
C VAL A 456 -26.99 -11.98 -17.64
N ILE A 457 -25.87 -11.44 -17.14
CA ILE A 457 -24.68 -11.21 -17.96
C ILE A 457 -23.97 -12.53 -18.33
N CYS A 458 -23.96 -13.54 -17.47
CA CYS A 458 -23.43 -14.88 -17.79
C CYS A 458 -24.16 -15.48 -18.99
N SER A 459 -25.49 -15.39 -19.02
CA SER A 459 -26.28 -15.94 -20.12
C SER A 459 -25.99 -15.28 -21.47
N ILE A 460 -25.53 -14.02 -21.46
CA ILE A 460 -25.17 -13.25 -22.66
C ILE A 460 -23.72 -13.50 -23.07
N VAL A 461 -22.80 -13.64 -22.10
CA VAL A 461 -21.37 -13.77 -22.36
C VAL A 461 -20.95 -15.22 -22.59
N PHE A 462 -21.56 -16.16 -21.86
CA PHE A 462 -21.21 -17.59 -21.83
C PHE A 462 -22.34 -18.51 -22.34
N GLY A 463 -23.47 -17.93 -22.76
CA GLY A 463 -24.61 -18.65 -23.31
C GLY A 463 -25.56 -19.27 -22.28
N ASP A 464 -25.12 -19.43 -21.02
CA ASP A 464 -25.88 -20.12 -19.98
C ASP A 464 -25.82 -19.42 -18.61
N ARG A 465 -26.80 -19.73 -17.76
CA ARG A 465 -26.87 -19.34 -16.35
C ARG A 465 -26.15 -20.35 -15.46
N PHE A 466 -25.78 -19.93 -14.26
CA PHE A 466 -25.23 -20.82 -13.23
C PHE A 466 -26.28 -21.13 -12.16
N ASP A 467 -26.22 -22.35 -11.63
CA ASP A 467 -27.02 -22.72 -10.47
C ASP A 467 -26.62 -21.90 -9.23
N TYR A 468 -27.61 -21.54 -8.42
CA TYR A 468 -27.40 -20.71 -7.23
C TYR A 468 -26.60 -21.41 -6.12
N GLY A 469 -26.54 -22.75 -6.14
CA GLY A 469 -25.72 -23.59 -5.29
C GLY A 469 -24.35 -23.94 -5.87
N ASP A 470 -24.03 -23.52 -7.10
CA ASP A 470 -22.70 -23.77 -7.68
C ASP A 470 -21.62 -23.02 -6.88
N LYS A 471 -20.78 -23.80 -6.19
CA LYS A 471 -19.69 -23.29 -5.35
C LYS A 471 -18.66 -22.49 -6.15
N ARG A 472 -18.41 -22.83 -7.42
CA ARG A 472 -17.50 -22.08 -8.29
C ARG A 472 -18.09 -20.72 -8.63
N PHE A 473 -19.39 -20.66 -8.93
CA PHE A 473 -20.05 -19.40 -9.21
C PHE A 473 -20.06 -18.47 -7.99
N LEU A 474 -20.40 -18.99 -6.81
CA LEU A 474 -20.32 -18.24 -5.55
C LEU A 474 -18.89 -17.74 -5.28
N MET A 475 -17.87 -18.56 -5.53
CA MET A 475 -16.48 -18.14 -5.42
C MET A 475 -16.18 -16.97 -6.37
N LEU A 476 -16.58 -17.02 -7.64
CA LEU A 476 -16.37 -15.93 -8.59
C LEU A 476 -17.02 -14.62 -8.14
N LEU A 477 -18.27 -14.69 -7.65
CA LEU A 477 -18.98 -13.53 -7.12
C LEU A 477 -18.25 -12.92 -5.91
N SER A 478 -17.72 -13.77 -5.02
CA SER A 478 -16.91 -13.33 -3.89
C SER A 478 -15.62 -12.63 -4.35
N LEU A 479 -14.92 -13.19 -5.34
CA LEU A 479 -13.71 -12.59 -5.92
C LEU A 479 -13.99 -11.22 -6.57
N ILE A 480 -15.12 -11.08 -7.29
CA ILE A 480 -15.54 -9.82 -7.90
C ILE A 480 -15.82 -8.78 -6.81
N ASN A 481 -16.64 -9.14 -5.82
CA ASN A 481 -17.05 -8.24 -4.75
C ASN A 481 -15.85 -7.79 -3.90
N GLU A 482 -14.97 -8.71 -3.51
CA GLU A 482 -13.74 -8.40 -2.77
C GLU A 482 -12.82 -7.48 -3.60
N SER A 483 -12.64 -7.77 -4.89
CA SER A 483 -11.81 -6.94 -5.78
C SER A 483 -12.37 -5.52 -5.89
N PHE A 484 -13.69 -5.36 -6.03
CA PHE A 484 -14.33 -4.04 -6.12
C PHE A 484 -14.19 -3.24 -4.82
N GLN A 485 -14.36 -3.88 -3.67
CA GLN A 485 -14.13 -3.24 -2.37
C GLN A 485 -12.68 -2.81 -2.19
N LEU A 486 -11.71 -3.69 -2.52
CA LEU A 486 -10.28 -3.38 -2.41
C LEU A 486 -9.86 -2.27 -3.37
N MET A 487 -10.36 -2.28 -4.61
CA MET A 487 -10.14 -1.21 -5.58
C MET A 487 -10.71 0.13 -5.10
N SER A 488 -11.84 0.11 -4.38
CA SER A 488 -12.47 1.30 -3.79
C SER A 488 -11.86 1.75 -2.47
N SER A 489 -10.95 0.96 -1.89
CA SER A 489 -10.26 1.30 -0.64
C SER A 489 -9.07 2.24 -0.84
N GLN A 490 -8.52 2.76 0.27
CA GLN A 490 -7.28 3.53 0.28
C GLN A 490 -6.11 2.77 -0.39
N TRP A 491 -6.05 1.44 -0.23
CA TRP A 491 -5.01 0.61 -0.87
C TRP A 491 -5.12 0.63 -2.39
N GLY A 492 -6.33 0.54 -2.94
CA GLY A 492 -6.57 0.66 -4.38
C GLY A 492 -6.22 2.06 -4.90
N MET A 493 -6.54 3.11 -4.14
CA MET A 493 -6.15 4.48 -4.45
C MET A 493 -4.63 4.64 -4.50
N PHE A 494 -3.90 4.23 -3.46
CA PHE A 494 -2.44 4.32 -3.43
C PHE A 494 -1.79 3.51 -4.55
N TYR A 495 -2.34 2.35 -4.90
CA TYR A 495 -1.86 1.59 -6.06
C TYR A 495 -1.98 2.38 -7.37
N ASN A 496 -3.09 3.10 -7.56
CA ASN A 496 -3.28 3.92 -8.76
C ASN A 496 -2.33 5.11 -8.84
N ILE A 497 -1.95 5.68 -7.69
CA ILE A 497 -1.07 6.84 -7.61
C ILE A 497 0.41 6.46 -7.69
N PHE A 498 0.83 5.42 -6.96
CA PHE A 498 2.22 4.99 -6.84
C PHE A 498 2.42 3.52 -7.24
N PRO A 499 2.02 3.10 -8.47
CA PRO A 499 2.07 1.70 -8.86
C PRO A 499 3.50 1.13 -8.83
N GLY A 500 4.51 1.94 -9.14
CA GLY A 500 5.92 1.53 -9.16
C GLY A 500 6.45 1.13 -7.80
N VAL A 501 5.97 1.73 -6.72
CA VAL A 501 6.35 1.37 -5.34
C VAL A 501 5.42 0.29 -4.81
N MET A 502 4.11 0.49 -4.96
CA MET A 502 3.08 -0.40 -4.43
C MET A 502 3.15 -1.82 -5.01
N LYS A 503 3.71 -2.00 -6.21
CA LYS A 503 3.95 -3.32 -6.80
C LYS A 503 4.87 -4.20 -5.94
N TYR A 504 5.81 -3.62 -5.20
CA TYR A 504 6.81 -4.34 -4.41
C TYR A 504 6.46 -4.40 -2.92
N LEU A 505 5.50 -3.60 -2.47
CA LEU A 505 5.07 -3.60 -1.06
C LEU A 505 4.10 -4.74 -0.76
N PRO A 506 4.26 -5.43 0.39
CA PRO A 506 3.22 -6.33 0.89
C PRO A 506 1.97 -5.51 1.25
N GLY A 507 0.79 -6.12 1.11
CA GLY A 507 -0.47 -5.48 1.50
C GLY A 507 -1.70 -6.03 0.79
N PRO A 508 -2.92 -5.62 1.24
CA PRO A 508 -4.19 -6.11 0.72
C PRO A 508 -4.40 -5.84 -0.77
N HIS A 509 -3.78 -4.80 -1.35
CA HIS A 509 -3.88 -4.50 -2.78
C HIS A 509 -3.38 -5.63 -3.67
N ASN A 510 -2.47 -6.49 -3.17
CA ASN A 510 -1.98 -7.63 -3.94
C ASN A 510 -3.06 -8.70 -4.17
N GLN A 511 -4.06 -8.78 -3.27
CA GLN A 511 -5.19 -9.70 -3.39
C GLN A 511 -6.03 -9.42 -4.65
N ILE A 512 -6.12 -8.15 -5.09
CA ILE A 512 -6.83 -7.77 -6.32
C ILE A 512 -6.29 -8.56 -7.52
N PHE A 513 -4.96 -8.65 -7.64
CA PHE A 513 -4.33 -9.34 -8.76
C PHE A 513 -4.48 -10.86 -8.67
N GLN A 514 -4.43 -11.42 -7.46
CA GLN A 514 -4.70 -12.85 -7.26
C GLN A 514 -6.14 -13.20 -7.65
N ASN A 515 -7.10 -12.36 -7.27
CA ASN A 515 -8.50 -12.52 -7.62
C ASN A 515 -8.71 -12.41 -9.13
N PHE A 516 -8.09 -11.42 -9.77
CA PHE A 516 -8.17 -11.27 -11.23
C PHE A 516 -7.56 -12.46 -11.98
N GLU A 517 -6.43 -13.02 -11.54
CA GLU A 517 -5.88 -14.24 -12.15
C GLU A 517 -6.81 -15.44 -11.97
N LYS A 518 -7.46 -15.62 -10.81
CA LYS A 518 -8.46 -16.69 -10.62
C LYS A 518 -9.65 -16.54 -11.56
N ILE A 519 -10.17 -15.31 -11.73
CA ILE A 519 -11.26 -15.03 -12.68
C ILE A 519 -10.78 -15.28 -14.12
N LYS A 520 -9.55 -14.91 -14.46
CA LYS A 520 -8.96 -15.17 -15.78
C LYS A 520 -8.90 -16.65 -16.10
N LEU A 521 -8.48 -17.48 -15.15
CA LEU A 521 -8.42 -18.94 -15.31
C LEU A 521 -9.81 -19.51 -15.60
N PHE A 522 -10.83 -19.04 -14.89
CA PHE A 522 -12.21 -19.41 -15.18
C PHE A 522 -12.64 -18.99 -16.60
N LEU A 523 -12.33 -17.77 -17.03
CA LEU A 523 -12.65 -17.30 -18.39
C LEU A 523 -11.93 -18.10 -19.48
N LEU A 524 -10.70 -18.53 -19.23
CA LEU A 524 -9.94 -19.41 -20.13
C LEU A 524 -10.56 -20.81 -20.19
N GLU A 525 -11.05 -21.34 -19.07
CA GLU A 525 -11.79 -22.60 -19.04
C GLU A 525 -13.09 -22.50 -19.84
N MET A 526 -13.85 -21.42 -19.64
CA MET A 526 -15.07 -21.16 -20.40
C MET A 526 -14.79 -21.03 -21.90
N LEU A 527 -13.74 -20.29 -22.27
CA LEU A 527 -13.29 -20.18 -23.66
C LEU A 527 -12.99 -21.56 -24.27
N LYS A 528 -12.24 -22.41 -23.56
CA LYS A 528 -11.91 -23.76 -24.04
C LYS A 528 -13.16 -24.58 -24.34
N ARG A 529 -14.17 -24.54 -23.45
CA ARG A 529 -15.46 -25.22 -23.68
C ARG A 529 -16.18 -24.67 -24.92
N HIS A 530 -16.11 -23.36 -25.15
CA HIS A 530 -16.70 -22.76 -26.35
C HIS A 530 -15.97 -23.24 -27.61
N GLU A 531 -14.64 -23.30 -27.60
CA GLU A 531 -13.83 -23.81 -28.73
C GLU A 531 -14.17 -25.27 -29.08
N GLU A 532 -14.34 -26.14 -28.07
CA GLU A 532 -14.67 -27.57 -28.25
C GLU A 532 -16.05 -27.80 -28.90
N THR A 533 -16.98 -26.88 -28.69
CA THR A 533 -18.39 -26.99 -29.13
C THR A 533 -18.76 -25.91 -30.15
N PHE A 534 -17.77 -25.21 -30.70
CA PHE A 534 -17.95 -24.06 -31.56
C PHE A 534 -18.60 -24.43 -32.90
N GLN A 535 -19.70 -23.77 -33.24
CA GLN A 535 -20.38 -23.91 -34.52
C GLN A 535 -20.41 -22.57 -35.26
N GLN A 536 -19.90 -22.55 -36.49
CA GLN A 536 -19.72 -21.30 -37.24
C GLN A 536 -21.07 -20.64 -37.61
N ASP A 537 -22.06 -21.45 -37.94
CA ASP A 537 -23.36 -20.97 -38.45
C ASP A 537 -24.36 -20.63 -37.33
N SER A 538 -24.04 -20.95 -36.08
CA SER A 538 -24.94 -20.78 -34.93
C SER A 538 -24.17 -20.32 -33.67
N PRO A 539 -23.65 -19.09 -33.64
CA PRO A 539 -23.00 -18.56 -32.44
C PRO A 539 -23.99 -18.44 -31.28
N ARG A 540 -23.63 -18.99 -30.12
CA ARG A 540 -24.51 -19.09 -28.95
C ARG A 540 -24.55 -17.83 -28.10
N ASP A 541 -23.45 -17.10 -28.06
CA ASP A 541 -23.19 -16.00 -27.12
C ASP A 541 -22.08 -15.07 -27.62
N LEU A 542 -21.69 -14.12 -26.78
CA LEU A 542 -20.62 -13.18 -27.10
C LEU A 542 -19.27 -13.84 -27.34
N MET A 543 -18.93 -14.92 -26.63
CA MET A 543 -17.66 -15.62 -26.83
C MET A 543 -17.59 -16.25 -28.22
N ASP A 544 -18.65 -16.95 -28.63
CA ASP A 544 -18.74 -17.51 -29.99
C ASP A 544 -18.72 -16.42 -31.06
N CYS A 545 -19.48 -15.34 -30.88
CA CYS A 545 -19.44 -14.20 -31.81
C CYS A 545 -18.03 -13.60 -31.94
N PHE A 546 -17.26 -13.55 -30.85
CA PHE A 546 -15.90 -13.02 -30.89
C PHE A 546 -14.95 -14.01 -31.57
N LEU A 547 -15.09 -15.32 -31.32
CA LEU A 547 -14.34 -16.36 -32.00
C LEU A 547 -14.58 -16.35 -33.52
N LEU A 548 -15.81 -16.07 -33.95
CA LEU A 548 -16.13 -15.85 -35.36
C LEU A 548 -15.33 -14.68 -35.95
N GLU A 549 -15.24 -13.55 -35.26
CA GLU A 549 -14.46 -12.40 -35.74
C GLU A 549 -12.96 -12.70 -35.77
N ILE A 550 -12.44 -13.46 -34.79
CA ILE A 550 -11.04 -13.93 -34.82
C ILE A 550 -10.80 -14.78 -36.08
N LYS A 551 -11.72 -15.68 -36.43
CA LYS A 551 -11.61 -16.50 -37.66
C LYS A 551 -11.70 -15.65 -38.93
N LYS A 552 -12.62 -14.69 -38.99
CA LYS A 552 -12.80 -13.78 -40.15
C LYS A 552 -11.62 -12.84 -40.36
N GLU A 553 -10.95 -12.44 -39.29
CA GLU A 553 -9.80 -11.54 -39.33
C GLU A 553 -8.45 -12.26 -39.28
N ASN A 554 -8.45 -13.61 -39.31
CA ASN A 554 -7.24 -14.41 -39.28
C ASN A 554 -6.29 -14.02 -40.42
N GLY A 555 -5.00 -13.85 -40.11
CA GLY A 555 -3.98 -13.39 -41.05
C GLY A 555 -3.89 -11.88 -41.27
N LYS A 556 -4.76 -11.05 -40.65
CA LYS A 556 -4.64 -9.58 -40.68
C LYS A 556 -3.73 -9.09 -39.54
N PRO A 557 -2.54 -8.54 -39.82
CA PRO A 557 -1.55 -8.20 -38.78
C PRO A 557 -1.98 -7.08 -37.82
N LEU A 558 -2.97 -6.27 -38.20
CA LEU A 558 -3.51 -5.16 -37.40
C LEU A 558 -4.86 -5.49 -36.72
N SER A 559 -5.29 -6.75 -36.73
CA SER A 559 -6.56 -7.14 -36.10
C SER A 559 -6.56 -6.85 -34.60
N HIS A 560 -7.69 -6.34 -34.12
CA HIS A 560 -7.94 -6.16 -32.68
C HIS A 560 -8.64 -7.37 -32.05
N PHE A 561 -9.00 -8.38 -32.84
CA PHE A 561 -9.63 -9.61 -32.40
C PHE A 561 -8.58 -10.70 -32.20
N ASN A 562 -8.29 -11.00 -30.93
CA ASN A 562 -7.42 -12.09 -30.52
C ASN A 562 -7.87 -12.66 -29.18
N ILE A 563 -7.34 -13.82 -28.80
CA ILE A 563 -7.71 -14.53 -27.58
C ILE A 563 -7.53 -13.69 -26.32
N GLU A 564 -6.42 -12.95 -26.19
CA GLU A 564 -6.21 -12.10 -25.02
C GLU A 564 -7.26 -10.99 -24.93
N THR A 565 -7.62 -10.39 -26.07
CA THR A 565 -8.65 -9.34 -26.13
C THR A 565 -10.05 -9.91 -25.87
N LEU A 566 -10.35 -11.13 -26.31
CA LEU A 566 -11.57 -11.85 -25.99
C LEU A 566 -11.70 -12.05 -24.48
N VAL A 567 -10.71 -12.69 -23.86
CA VAL A 567 -10.71 -12.96 -22.40
C VAL A 567 -10.86 -11.67 -21.61
N MET A 568 -10.13 -10.60 -21.97
CA MET A 568 -10.23 -9.31 -21.28
C MET A 568 -11.56 -8.59 -21.54
N THR A 569 -12.16 -8.77 -22.72
CA THR A 569 -13.49 -8.22 -23.03
C THR A 569 -14.56 -8.93 -22.20
N SER A 570 -14.55 -10.27 -22.16
CA SER A 570 -15.44 -11.08 -21.32
C SER A 570 -15.27 -10.74 -19.84
N PHE A 571 -14.03 -10.58 -19.36
CA PHE A 571 -13.75 -10.09 -18.01
C PHE A 571 -14.41 -8.75 -17.74
N THR A 572 -14.24 -7.76 -18.62
CA THR A 572 -14.80 -6.41 -18.39
C THR A 572 -16.32 -6.39 -18.39
N LEU A 573 -16.97 -7.19 -19.23
CA LEU A 573 -18.43 -7.30 -19.27
C LEU A 573 -18.96 -8.02 -18.04
N PHE A 574 -18.36 -9.15 -17.67
CA PHE A 574 -18.74 -9.93 -16.50
C PHE A 574 -18.57 -9.12 -15.20
N PHE A 575 -17.39 -8.52 -14.99
CA PHE A 575 -17.11 -7.73 -13.79
C PHE A 575 -18.04 -6.50 -13.68
N GLY A 576 -18.20 -5.74 -14.77
CA GLY A 576 -19.00 -4.52 -14.80
C GLY A 576 -20.50 -4.79 -14.70
N GLY A 577 -20.99 -5.81 -15.41
CA GLY A 577 -22.40 -6.22 -15.42
C GLY A 577 -22.86 -6.77 -14.07
N THR A 578 -21.98 -7.44 -13.33
CA THR A 578 -22.34 -8.03 -12.02
C THR A 578 -22.33 -7.01 -10.88
N GLU A 579 -21.19 -6.36 -10.63
CA GLU A 579 -20.99 -5.66 -9.35
C GLU A 579 -21.80 -4.36 -9.25
N THR A 580 -21.91 -3.61 -10.35
CA THR A 580 -22.53 -2.27 -10.34
C THR A 580 -24.05 -2.33 -10.14
N VAL A 581 -24.74 -3.23 -10.83
CA VAL A 581 -26.19 -3.43 -10.70
C VAL A 581 -26.52 -4.07 -9.36
N SER A 582 -25.77 -5.10 -8.94
CA SER A 582 -25.92 -5.71 -7.61
C SER A 582 -25.77 -4.67 -6.49
N THR A 583 -24.76 -3.81 -6.55
CA THR A 583 -24.56 -2.75 -5.56
C THR A 583 -25.68 -1.72 -5.59
N THR A 584 -26.23 -1.39 -6.77
CA THR A 584 -27.40 -0.50 -6.90
C THR A 584 -28.65 -1.11 -6.25
N LEU A 585 -28.93 -2.39 -6.48
CA LEU A 585 -30.03 -3.11 -5.84
C LEU A 585 -29.87 -3.16 -4.31
N ARG A 586 -28.66 -3.46 -3.83
CA ARG A 586 -28.32 -3.47 -2.40
C ARG A 586 -28.53 -2.09 -1.77
N TYR A 587 -28.10 -1.02 -2.44
CA TYR A 587 -28.35 0.35 -1.97
C TYR A 587 -29.83 0.71 -1.99
N GLY A 588 -30.54 0.36 -3.06
CA GLY A 588 -31.97 0.65 -3.17
C GLY A 588 -32.80 -0.04 -2.10
N ILE A 589 -32.56 -1.33 -1.83
CA ILE A 589 -33.24 -2.03 -0.73
C ILE A 589 -32.94 -1.36 0.62
N LEU A 590 -31.68 -0.97 0.88
CA LEU A 590 -31.31 -0.26 2.12
C LEU A 590 -32.05 1.08 2.26
N ILE A 591 -32.17 1.84 1.17
CA ILE A 591 -32.90 3.11 1.11
C ILE A 591 -34.40 2.87 1.34
N LEU A 592 -35.00 1.88 0.66
CA LEU A 592 -36.43 1.56 0.76
C LEU A 592 -36.82 1.08 2.16
N MET A 593 -35.93 0.36 2.86
CA MET A 593 -36.15 0.01 4.26
C MET A 593 -36.08 1.23 5.21
N LYS A 594 -35.36 2.29 4.83
CA LYS A 594 -35.32 3.55 5.60
C LYS A 594 -36.57 4.39 5.35
N TYR A 595 -37.05 4.43 4.11
CA TYR A 595 -38.21 5.23 3.69
C TYR A 595 -39.42 4.32 3.39
N THR A 596 -40.00 3.74 4.44
CA THR A 596 -41.10 2.77 4.31
C THR A 596 -42.32 3.34 3.59
N ASN A 597 -42.62 4.63 3.79
CA ASN A 597 -43.67 5.37 3.09
C ASN A 597 -43.47 5.42 1.56
N ILE A 598 -42.23 5.40 1.08
CA ILE A 598 -41.92 5.34 -0.35
C ILE A 598 -42.15 3.90 -0.86
N THR A 599 -41.74 2.91 -0.07
CA THR A 599 -41.96 1.48 -0.38
C THR A 599 -43.44 1.15 -0.50
N GLU A 600 -44.27 1.65 0.42
CA GLU A 600 -45.74 1.48 0.40
C GLU A 600 -46.36 2.04 -0.89
N LYS A 601 -45.93 3.24 -1.32
CA LYS A 601 -46.40 3.84 -2.58
C LYS A 601 -45.98 3.07 -3.82
N ILE A 602 -44.78 2.51 -3.84
CA ILE A 602 -44.35 1.62 -4.94
C ILE A 602 -45.24 0.38 -4.97
N GLN A 603 -45.50 -0.23 -3.80
CA GLN A 603 -46.35 -1.41 -3.70
C GLN A 603 -47.79 -1.12 -4.15
N GLU A 604 -48.36 0.03 -3.79
CA GLU A 604 -49.67 0.48 -4.27
C GLU A 604 -49.71 0.65 -5.80
N GLU A 605 -48.68 1.27 -6.38
CA GLU A 605 -48.56 1.43 -7.84
C GLU A 605 -48.41 0.08 -8.56
N ILE A 606 -47.61 -0.84 -8.01
CA ILE A 606 -47.48 -2.22 -8.51
C ILE A 606 -48.83 -2.94 -8.47
N ASP A 607 -49.52 -2.89 -7.33
CA ASP A 607 -50.80 -3.58 -7.15
C ASP A 607 -51.87 -3.05 -8.11
N THR A 608 -51.83 -1.74 -8.41
CA THR A 608 -52.76 -1.07 -9.33
C THR A 608 -52.48 -1.39 -10.80
N VAL A 609 -51.21 -1.38 -11.23
CA VAL A 609 -50.82 -1.48 -12.65
C VAL A 609 -50.58 -2.92 -13.09
N ILE A 610 -49.98 -3.73 -12.22
CA ILE A 610 -49.55 -5.10 -12.51
C ILE A 610 -50.48 -6.11 -11.84
N GLY A 611 -50.86 -5.87 -10.59
CA GLY A 611 -51.55 -6.84 -9.74
C GLY A 611 -50.62 -7.94 -9.22
N LYS A 612 -51.20 -9.05 -8.75
CA LYS A 612 -50.44 -10.18 -8.17
C LYS A 612 -50.32 -11.41 -9.09
N ASP A 613 -51.08 -11.47 -10.18
CA ASP A 613 -51.25 -12.68 -10.99
C ASP A 613 -50.18 -12.88 -12.08
N ARG A 614 -49.38 -11.85 -12.38
CA ARG A 614 -48.35 -11.89 -13.42
C ARG A 614 -47.07 -11.19 -12.99
N PHE A 615 -45.95 -11.58 -13.60
CA PHE A 615 -44.66 -10.94 -13.36
C PHE A 615 -44.58 -9.54 -14.02
N PRO A 616 -43.79 -8.62 -13.44
CA PRO A 616 -43.48 -7.33 -14.04
C PRO A 616 -42.75 -7.49 -15.39
N THR A 617 -43.06 -6.58 -16.30
CA THR A 617 -42.48 -6.49 -17.65
C THR A 617 -42.03 -5.07 -17.94
N MET A 618 -41.17 -4.88 -18.94
CA MET A 618 -40.71 -3.54 -19.33
C MET A 618 -41.83 -2.66 -19.90
N ASP A 619 -42.89 -3.27 -20.45
CA ASP A 619 -44.08 -2.55 -20.93
C ASP A 619 -44.82 -1.85 -19.78
N ASP A 620 -44.71 -2.36 -18.54
CA ASP A 620 -45.32 -1.79 -17.35
C ASP A 620 -44.68 -0.46 -16.92
N ARG A 621 -43.39 -0.29 -17.19
CA ARG A 621 -42.60 0.86 -16.73
C ARG A 621 -43.20 2.21 -17.13
N SER A 622 -43.75 2.30 -18.34
CA SER A 622 -44.38 3.53 -18.84
C SER A 622 -45.64 3.95 -18.06
N ARG A 623 -46.27 3.01 -17.34
CA ARG A 623 -47.47 3.19 -16.53
C ARG A 623 -47.18 3.27 -15.03
N MET A 624 -45.90 3.19 -14.64
CA MET A 624 -45.45 3.22 -13.26
C MET A 624 -44.48 4.39 -13.02
N PRO A 625 -44.94 5.64 -13.20
CA PRO A 625 -44.08 6.82 -13.13
C PRO A 625 -43.42 6.99 -11.75
N TYR A 626 -44.08 6.62 -10.66
CA TYR A 626 -43.53 6.75 -9.31
C TYR A 626 -42.38 5.76 -9.08
N THR A 627 -42.56 4.50 -9.46
CA THR A 627 -41.53 3.46 -9.38
C THR A 627 -40.34 3.82 -10.25
N ASP A 628 -40.55 4.29 -11.49
CA ASP A 628 -39.45 4.72 -12.36
C ASP A 628 -38.69 5.92 -11.75
N ALA A 629 -39.41 6.89 -11.16
CA ALA A 629 -38.82 8.02 -10.46
C ALA A 629 -38.00 7.58 -9.22
N VAL A 630 -38.49 6.61 -8.44
CA VAL A 630 -37.76 6.09 -7.28
C VAL A 630 -36.48 5.36 -7.71
N ILE A 631 -36.52 4.55 -8.77
CA ILE A 631 -35.32 3.88 -9.29
C ILE A 631 -34.27 4.90 -9.76
N HIS A 632 -34.70 5.94 -10.47
CA HIS A 632 -33.81 7.04 -10.85
C HIS A 632 -33.22 7.74 -9.62
N GLU A 633 -34.03 8.00 -8.62
CA GLU A 633 -33.58 8.63 -7.38
C GLU A 633 -32.60 7.74 -6.59
N ILE A 634 -32.78 6.41 -6.59
CA ILE A 634 -31.82 5.45 -6.02
C ILE A 634 -30.46 5.58 -6.72
N GLN A 635 -30.44 5.60 -8.05
CA GLN A 635 -29.20 5.73 -8.81
C GLN A 635 -28.52 7.08 -8.60
N ARG A 636 -29.30 8.18 -8.57
CA ARG A 636 -28.81 9.53 -8.30
C ARG A 636 -28.20 9.62 -6.91
N PHE A 637 -28.94 9.19 -5.89
CA PHE A 637 -28.55 9.31 -4.48
C PHE A 637 -27.35 8.41 -4.14
N ALA A 638 -27.40 7.13 -4.54
CA ALA A 638 -26.30 6.19 -4.25
C ALA A 638 -25.03 6.56 -5.04
N SER A 639 -25.20 7.13 -6.24
CA SER A 639 -24.12 7.59 -7.13
C SER A 639 -22.96 6.59 -7.19
N ILE A 640 -23.27 5.34 -7.57
CA ILE A 640 -22.39 4.16 -7.40
C ILE A 640 -20.96 4.36 -7.89
N ILE A 641 -20.74 5.10 -8.98
CA ILE A 641 -19.39 5.45 -9.48
C ILE A 641 -19.24 6.99 -9.39
N PRO A 642 -18.93 7.55 -8.21
CA PRO A 642 -19.05 8.99 -7.95
C PRO A 642 -18.04 9.84 -8.74
N LEU A 643 -16.88 9.29 -9.10
CA LEU A 643 -15.80 9.98 -9.83
C LEU A 643 -15.71 9.57 -11.31
N SER A 644 -16.74 8.89 -11.84
CA SER A 644 -16.69 8.21 -13.14
C SER A 644 -15.49 7.25 -13.26
N LEU A 645 -15.25 6.74 -14.47
CA LEU A 645 -13.95 6.17 -14.83
C LEU A 645 -13.05 7.28 -15.39
N PRO A 646 -11.72 7.25 -15.18
CA PRO A 646 -10.83 8.33 -15.63
C PRO A 646 -10.97 8.60 -17.14
N HIS A 647 -11.08 9.85 -17.55
CA HIS A 647 -11.00 10.26 -18.95
C HIS A 647 -9.61 10.81 -19.26
N SER A 648 -9.30 10.96 -20.55
CA SER A 648 -8.13 11.70 -21.01
C SER A 648 -8.45 12.46 -22.29
N VAL A 649 -7.81 13.61 -22.50
CA VAL A 649 -7.97 14.35 -23.75
C VAL A 649 -7.17 13.69 -24.88
N THR A 650 -7.79 13.52 -26.04
CA THR A 650 -7.21 12.78 -27.18
C THR A 650 -6.23 13.61 -28.01
N GLN A 651 -6.25 14.93 -27.85
CA GLN A 651 -5.40 15.92 -28.50
C GLN A 651 -5.19 17.14 -27.61
N ASP A 652 -4.20 17.98 -27.94
CA ASP A 652 -4.06 19.29 -27.33
C ASP A 652 -5.33 20.10 -27.58
N THR A 653 -5.93 20.67 -26.53
CA THR A 653 -7.19 21.42 -26.63
C THR A 653 -7.19 22.64 -25.71
N TYR A 654 -8.15 23.54 -25.93
CA TYR A 654 -8.51 24.59 -24.99
C TYR A 654 -9.88 24.31 -24.39
N PHE A 655 -9.97 24.25 -23.07
CA PHE A 655 -11.22 24.09 -22.34
C PHE A 655 -11.37 25.23 -21.34
N ARG A 656 -12.40 26.06 -21.53
CA ARG A 656 -12.64 27.28 -20.73
C ARG A 656 -11.42 28.21 -20.61
N GLY A 657 -10.70 28.39 -21.72
CA GLY A 657 -9.49 29.21 -21.78
C GLY A 657 -8.20 28.53 -21.29
N TYR A 658 -8.31 27.32 -20.70
CA TYR A 658 -7.15 26.55 -20.24
C TYR A 658 -6.65 25.60 -21.33
N LYS A 659 -5.33 25.54 -21.54
CA LYS A 659 -4.70 24.60 -22.46
C LYS A 659 -4.54 23.25 -21.77
N LEU A 660 -5.15 22.21 -22.33
CA LEU A 660 -5.01 20.82 -21.90
C LEU A 660 -4.15 20.06 -22.92
N PRO A 661 -2.91 19.67 -22.58
CA PRO A 661 -2.10 18.84 -23.45
C PRO A 661 -2.72 17.46 -23.69
N LYS A 662 -2.46 16.86 -24.85
CA LYS A 662 -2.86 15.49 -25.17
C LYS A 662 -2.47 14.52 -24.06
N GLY A 663 -3.40 13.64 -23.68
CA GLY A 663 -3.20 12.64 -22.63
C GLY A 663 -3.40 13.18 -21.21
N THR A 664 -3.72 14.47 -21.02
CA THR A 664 -4.11 15.00 -19.70
C THR A 664 -5.30 14.21 -19.16
N ASN A 665 -5.14 13.66 -17.95
CA ASN A 665 -6.20 12.93 -17.26
C ASN A 665 -7.31 13.90 -16.83
N VAL A 666 -8.55 13.43 -16.91
CA VAL A 666 -9.75 14.17 -16.55
C VAL A 666 -10.60 13.31 -15.61
N ILE A 667 -11.03 13.90 -14.50
CA ILE A 667 -11.90 13.27 -13.48
C ILE A 667 -13.26 13.98 -13.51
N PRO A 668 -14.27 13.41 -14.17
CA PRO A 668 -15.64 13.89 -14.07
C PRO A 668 -16.26 13.48 -12.73
N VAL A 669 -16.57 14.45 -11.87
CA VAL A 669 -17.16 14.18 -10.55
C VAL A 669 -18.68 14.03 -10.71
N LEU A 670 -19.14 12.83 -11.09
CA LEU A 670 -20.58 12.56 -11.29
C LEU A 670 -21.42 12.81 -10.04
N SER A 671 -20.89 12.54 -8.84
CA SER A 671 -21.60 12.86 -7.59
C SER A 671 -21.92 14.35 -7.45
N SER A 672 -21.07 15.24 -7.97
CA SER A 672 -21.33 16.69 -7.99
C SER A 672 -22.44 17.07 -8.97
N VAL A 673 -22.60 16.28 -10.03
CA VAL A 673 -23.71 16.45 -10.98
C VAL A 673 -25.00 15.98 -10.34
N HIS A 674 -24.98 14.81 -9.71
CA HIS A 674 -26.14 14.21 -9.03
C HIS A 674 -26.62 14.99 -7.81
N THR A 675 -25.79 15.89 -7.27
CA THR A 675 -26.11 16.75 -6.13
C THR A 675 -26.11 18.24 -6.51
N ASP A 676 -26.20 18.56 -7.80
CA ASP A 676 -26.22 19.94 -8.28
C ASP A 676 -27.52 20.65 -7.85
N PRO A 677 -27.46 21.69 -7.01
CA PRO A 677 -28.65 22.37 -6.49
C PRO A 677 -29.41 23.15 -7.57
N THR A 678 -28.80 23.38 -8.74
CA THR A 678 -29.49 24.02 -9.87
C THR A 678 -30.34 23.03 -10.69
N LYS A 679 -30.22 21.72 -10.40
CA LYS A 679 -30.87 20.64 -11.15
C LYS A 679 -31.81 19.80 -10.31
N TYR A 680 -31.64 19.78 -8.99
CA TYR A 680 -32.44 18.98 -8.07
C TYR A 680 -33.02 19.85 -6.95
N LYS A 681 -34.28 19.59 -6.56
CA LYS A 681 -34.97 20.36 -5.51
C LYS A 681 -34.35 20.11 -4.14
N GLU A 682 -34.09 18.84 -3.83
CA GLU A 682 -33.44 18.38 -2.59
C GLU A 682 -32.19 17.57 -2.96
N PRO A 683 -31.07 18.22 -3.32
CA PRO A 683 -29.91 17.53 -3.88
C PRO A 683 -29.23 16.56 -2.91
N GLN A 684 -29.29 16.85 -1.61
CA GLN A 684 -28.64 16.03 -0.56
C GLN A 684 -29.58 14.98 0.05
N GLY A 685 -30.90 15.15 -0.10
CA GLY A 685 -31.91 14.22 0.41
C GLY A 685 -32.25 13.14 -0.62
N PHE A 686 -32.99 12.12 -0.20
CA PHE A 686 -33.60 11.15 -1.11
C PHE A 686 -35.05 11.56 -1.37
N ASN A 687 -35.35 12.03 -2.57
CA ASN A 687 -36.66 12.56 -2.94
C ASN A 687 -37.06 12.19 -4.38
N PRO A 688 -37.99 11.25 -4.57
CA PRO A 688 -38.46 10.84 -5.90
C PRO A 688 -39.04 11.98 -6.76
N HIS A 689 -39.51 13.08 -6.15
CA HIS A 689 -40.02 14.24 -6.89
C HIS A 689 -38.95 15.00 -7.67
N ASN A 690 -37.67 14.63 -7.53
CA ASN A 690 -36.61 15.05 -8.44
C ASN A 690 -36.81 14.54 -9.88
N PHE A 691 -37.64 13.50 -10.05
CA PHE A 691 -37.94 12.84 -11.33
C PHE A 691 -39.45 12.79 -11.65
N LEU A 692 -40.25 13.61 -10.97
CA LEU A 692 -41.69 13.74 -11.23
C LEU A 692 -42.02 15.19 -11.61
N ASP A 693 -42.95 15.36 -12.55
CA ASP A 693 -43.54 16.65 -12.86
C ASP A 693 -44.73 16.98 -11.92
N GLU A 694 -45.41 18.10 -12.19
CA GLU A 694 -46.54 18.59 -11.39
C GLU A 694 -47.76 17.65 -11.47
N ASN A 695 -47.83 16.78 -12.47
CA ASN A 695 -48.90 15.78 -12.67
C ASN A 695 -48.50 14.39 -12.17
N ASN A 696 -47.42 14.29 -11.39
CA ASN A 696 -46.83 13.03 -10.94
C ASN A 696 -46.45 12.08 -12.09
N GLN A 697 -46.17 12.61 -13.29
CA GLN A 697 -45.64 11.83 -14.39
C GLN A 697 -44.11 11.83 -14.34
N PHE A 698 -43.50 10.73 -14.82
CA PHE A 698 -42.06 10.62 -14.87
C PHE A 698 -41.48 11.71 -15.77
N LYS A 699 -40.55 12.49 -15.23
CA LYS A 699 -39.81 13.52 -15.93
C LYS A 699 -38.32 13.28 -15.77
N ASN A 700 -37.67 12.96 -16.89
CA ASN A 700 -36.22 12.79 -16.88
C ASN A 700 -35.51 14.11 -16.54
N ASN A 701 -34.41 14.01 -15.80
CA ASN A 701 -33.56 15.14 -15.46
C ASN A 701 -32.30 15.10 -16.33
N GLU A 702 -31.95 16.21 -17.00
CA GLU A 702 -30.77 16.24 -17.86
C GLU A 702 -29.44 16.06 -17.10
N ALA A 703 -29.43 16.26 -15.77
CA ALA A 703 -28.29 16.00 -14.89
C ALA A 703 -28.21 14.54 -14.40
N PHE A 704 -29.15 13.68 -14.80
CA PHE A 704 -29.10 12.27 -14.46
C PHE A 704 -28.03 11.54 -15.29
N MET A 705 -26.84 11.36 -14.70
CA MET A 705 -25.68 10.79 -15.37
C MET A 705 -25.02 9.60 -14.62
N PRO A 706 -25.78 8.64 -14.04
CA PRO A 706 -25.17 7.51 -13.32
C PRO A 706 -24.35 6.59 -14.22
N PHE A 707 -24.62 6.63 -15.53
CA PHE A 707 -23.93 5.88 -16.57
C PHE A 707 -22.83 6.70 -17.29
N SER A 708 -22.44 7.85 -16.72
CA SER A 708 -21.65 8.89 -17.39
C SER A 708 -22.39 9.46 -18.60
N SER A 709 -21.68 10.07 -19.55
CA SER A 709 -22.25 10.64 -20.78
C SER A 709 -21.23 10.66 -21.93
N GLY A 710 -21.69 11.00 -23.14
CA GLY A 710 -20.83 11.17 -24.30
C GLY A 710 -20.44 9.87 -25.00
N LYS A 711 -19.35 9.91 -25.79
CA LYS A 711 -18.88 8.78 -26.62
C LYS A 711 -18.55 7.51 -25.81
N ARG A 712 -18.22 7.69 -24.53
CA ARG A 712 -17.82 6.64 -23.58
C ARG A 712 -18.92 6.29 -22.57
N ILE A 713 -20.18 6.68 -22.82
CA ILE A 713 -21.33 6.28 -21.99
C ILE A 713 -21.35 4.76 -21.77
N CYS A 714 -21.81 4.33 -20.59
CA CYS A 714 -21.84 2.92 -20.21
C CYS A 714 -22.48 2.06 -21.32
N ILE A 715 -21.80 0.98 -21.71
CA ILE A 715 -22.30 0.08 -22.75
C ILE A 715 -23.52 -0.72 -22.28
N GLY A 716 -23.60 -1.01 -20.98
CA GLY A 716 -24.65 -1.80 -20.35
C GLY A 716 -25.82 -0.98 -19.81
N GLU A 717 -25.94 0.31 -20.14
CA GLU A 717 -27.00 1.18 -19.60
C GLU A 717 -28.41 0.59 -19.81
N SER A 718 -28.74 0.19 -21.04
CA SER A 718 -30.07 -0.34 -21.36
C SER A 718 -30.36 -1.63 -20.59
N LEU A 719 -29.37 -2.52 -20.47
CA LEU A 719 -29.47 -3.77 -19.72
C LEU A 719 -29.70 -3.49 -18.22
N ALA A 720 -28.86 -2.66 -17.63
CA ALA A 720 -28.95 -2.30 -16.21
C ALA A 720 -30.30 -1.66 -15.85
N ARG A 721 -30.85 -0.78 -16.70
CA ARG A 721 -32.18 -0.19 -16.48
C ARG A 721 -33.29 -1.24 -16.47
N MET A 722 -33.22 -2.25 -17.35
CA MET A 722 -34.18 -3.35 -17.37
C MET A 722 -34.07 -4.22 -16.12
N GLU A 723 -32.84 -4.59 -15.74
CA GLU A 723 -32.58 -5.38 -14.53
C GLU A 723 -33.10 -4.67 -13.28
N LEU A 724 -32.77 -3.38 -13.09
CA LEU A 724 -33.22 -2.62 -11.92
C LEU A 724 -34.75 -2.58 -11.83
N PHE A 725 -35.43 -2.26 -12.93
CA PHE A 725 -36.89 -2.19 -12.94
C PHE A 725 -37.55 -3.53 -12.62
N ILE A 726 -37.14 -4.60 -13.31
CA ILE A 726 -37.76 -5.92 -13.14
C ILE A 726 -37.44 -6.50 -11.76
N PHE A 727 -36.19 -6.42 -11.29
CA PHE A 727 -35.83 -6.96 -9.97
C PHE A 727 -36.50 -6.19 -8.83
N PHE A 728 -36.49 -4.85 -8.83
CA PHE A 728 -37.19 -4.09 -7.79
C PHE A 728 -38.69 -4.38 -7.79
N SER A 729 -39.34 -4.31 -8.95
CA SER A 729 -40.78 -4.51 -9.06
C SER A 729 -41.16 -5.93 -8.64
N THR A 730 -40.40 -6.95 -9.05
CA THR A 730 -40.68 -8.35 -8.69
C THR A 730 -40.54 -8.59 -7.20
N LEU A 731 -39.48 -8.06 -6.58
CA LEU A 731 -39.26 -8.20 -5.14
C LEU A 731 -40.35 -7.48 -4.33
N LEU A 732 -40.72 -6.25 -4.70
CA LEU A 732 -41.72 -5.46 -3.97
C LEU A 732 -43.16 -5.91 -4.24
N GLN A 733 -43.43 -6.52 -5.39
CA GLN A 733 -44.71 -7.20 -5.67
C GLN A 733 -44.92 -8.36 -4.69
N ASN A 734 -43.87 -9.16 -4.45
CA ASN A 734 -43.98 -10.42 -3.71
C ASN A 734 -43.65 -10.32 -2.22
N PHE A 735 -42.92 -9.28 -1.80
CA PHE A 735 -42.46 -9.16 -0.41
C PHE A 735 -42.58 -7.75 0.14
N THR A 736 -42.88 -7.69 1.44
CA THR A 736 -42.61 -6.54 2.29
C THR A 736 -41.25 -6.76 2.96
N LEU A 737 -40.28 -5.92 2.61
CA LEU A 737 -38.92 -6.00 3.12
C LEU A 737 -38.81 -5.19 4.42
N GLN A 738 -38.43 -5.83 5.52
CA GLN A 738 -38.30 -5.17 6.83
C GLN A 738 -36.86 -5.17 7.33
N PRO A 739 -36.37 -4.03 7.87
CA PRO A 739 -35.05 -3.97 8.47
C PRO A 739 -35.02 -4.69 9.82
N THR A 740 -33.86 -5.26 10.17
CA THR A 740 -33.61 -5.87 11.50
C THR A 740 -33.40 -4.85 12.61
N GLN A 741 -33.34 -3.56 12.25
CA GLN A 741 -33.16 -2.42 13.14
C GLN A 741 -34.21 -1.36 12.83
N ASN A 742 -34.40 -0.41 13.76
CA ASN A 742 -35.29 0.73 13.53
C ASN A 742 -34.90 1.48 12.22
N PRO A 743 -35.84 1.71 11.28
CA PRO A 743 -35.60 2.44 10.02
C PRO A 743 -34.85 3.77 10.19
N GLU A 744 -35.16 4.54 11.23
CA GLU A 744 -34.52 5.85 11.48
C GLU A 744 -33.01 5.73 11.71
N ARG A 745 -32.57 4.60 12.29
CA ARG A 745 -31.16 4.30 12.59
C ARG A 745 -30.36 3.78 11.39
N ILE A 746 -31.00 3.50 10.24
CA ILE A 746 -30.31 3.05 9.04
C ILE A 746 -29.41 4.18 8.52
N ASP A 747 -28.09 3.94 8.47
CA ASP A 747 -27.13 4.86 7.85
C ASP A 747 -26.97 4.55 6.36
N LEU A 748 -27.24 5.54 5.52
CA LEU A 748 -27.11 5.43 4.07
C LEU A 748 -25.72 5.86 3.56
N LYS A 749 -24.84 6.35 4.43
CA LYS A 749 -23.49 6.72 4.04
C LYS A 749 -22.72 5.48 3.54
N PRO A 750 -21.95 5.62 2.46
CA PRO A 750 -21.12 4.53 1.98
C PRO A 750 -20.06 4.16 3.02
N ARG A 751 -19.90 2.85 3.25
CA ARG A 751 -18.81 2.33 4.08
C ARG A 751 -17.45 2.55 3.41
N ILE A 752 -17.42 2.47 2.08
CA ILE A 752 -16.23 2.68 1.26
C ILE A 752 -16.64 3.57 0.08
N SER A 753 -15.88 4.63 -0.15
CA SER A 753 -16.04 5.51 -1.30
C SER A 753 -14.68 5.72 -1.98
N GLY A 754 -14.54 5.16 -3.18
CA GLY A 754 -13.32 5.28 -3.99
C GLY A 754 -13.66 5.18 -5.47
N VAL A 755 -13.44 4.01 -6.07
CA VAL A 755 -13.91 3.71 -7.43
C VAL A 755 -15.44 3.67 -7.44
N GLY A 756 -16.04 3.04 -6.42
CA GLY A 756 -17.45 3.10 -6.20
C GLY A 756 -17.85 3.29 -4.75
N ASN A 757 -19.13 3.62 -4.56
CA ASN A 757 -19.81 3.70 -3.27
C ASN A 757 -20.35 2.31 -2.91
N VAL A 758 -19.90 1.78 -1.78
CA VAL A 758 -20.35 0.48 -1.26
C VAL A 758 -21.21 0.70 -0.02
N PRO A 759 -22.45 0.16 0.03
CA PRO A 759 -23.31 0.33 1.19
C PRO A 759 -22.72 -0.39 2.40
N THR A 760 -23.09 0.08 3.59
CA THR A 760 -22.82 -0.65 4.84
C THR A 760 -23.52 -2.01 4.78
N PRO A 761 -22.86 -3.13 5.15
CA PRO A 761 -23.52 -4.43 5.24
C PRO A 761 -24.74 -4.38 6.16
N TYR A 762 -25.82 -5.05 5.77
CA TYR A 762 -27.07 -5.05 6.51
C TYR A 762 -27.79 -6.39 6.34
N GLN A 763 -28.74 -6.64 7.23
CA GLN A 763 -29.66 -7.76 7.13
C GLN A 763 -31.10 -7.26 7.01
N LEU A 764 -31.95 -8.06 6.37
CA LEU A 764 -33.39 -7.81 6.29
C LEU A 764 -34.18 -9.11 6.45
N CYS A 765 -35.48 -8.96 6.73
CA CYS A 765 -36.47 -10.03 6.64
C CYS A 765 -37.38 -9.78 5.44
N ALA A 766 -37.71 -10.82 4.68
CA ALA A 766 -38.65 -10.74 3.56
C ALA A 766 -39.97 -11.42 3.95
N PHE A 767 -41.04 -10.65 4.08
CA PHE A 767 -42.38 -11.14 4.40
C PHE A 767 -43.22 -11.27 3.12
N PRO A 768 -43.72 -12.45 2.76
CA PRO A 768 -44.58 -12.62 1.58
C PRO A 768 -45.82 -11.73 1.61
N ARG A 769 -46.27 -11.21 0.45
CA ARG A 769 -47.44 -10.32 0.27
C ARG A 769 -48.65 -10.99 -0.36
#